data_AF-A0A7X9BNE9-F1
#
_entry.id   AF-A0A7X9BNE9-F1
#
_cell.length_a   1.000
_cell.length_b   1.000
_cell.length_c   1.000
_cell.angle_alpha   90.00
_cell.angle_beta   90.00
_cell.angle_gamma   90.00
#
_symmetry.space_group_name_H-M   'P 1'
#
loop_
_entity.id
_entity.type
_entity.pdbx_description
1 polymer ?
#
loop_
_entity_poly.entity_id
_entity_poly.type
_entity_poly.pdbx_seq_one_letter_code
_entity_poly.pdbx_strand_id
1 'polypeptide(L)'
;MKKCLIQVCGDPTVDWLSIRHENLTVSGGVYYWTEYAGDSRVRLSSQPGGAALILKLMQAMITPDIARIEGVELNDDALNRPRESLITTSWTEWRRFTEPGSDPVFRLSQWREFEPGRWDYENHALTGTPDLLVVQDSNLGFRTCEPGWPEALRTMNSRPEQVIIKLGQYNQEKSNPFLDRIIEMDLGNRTTIVTTISDIRSCAVKVGISLSWEKMLEEVVTAVRSPACPFVEAESNSLKFARVIVTIGASGAVIVERGRNALIFDRSGQEGDFVRKLPGQMLGYNTCLLAALASVWARDPDSMNWITASRLGMGLTRLLHLTGYEVVSDKQYKHLQFPYTVLARAHNERCQANLIGEYSSDPDLIWDLGVFVDNQDIAANLRHRGSWTILENKLLRSRDVCLYVRDQQSNRTVVECARKIVTDGPQSALPDVPIEKVGAWQSADRREIEGVRSVGNAIQEYLQEKNPKTPLCLAVFGPPGAGKSFAVMEIARGLGLGSECCLTFNLSQFTSPHELSAAFRQIRDLQLRGQMPLVFWDEFDAPCEGQELGWLRYFLAPMQDGEYTHQGVVHPLGGGIYVFAGATRHSFEEFRAGDSHQDRAAKKPDFVSRLRAYINIRGVNGTPNTVKDRLYIIRRAFLLHQYLEINTPQLKIGDRFQIDAGVVNAFLKVTRYTHGARSMENLIKMSTFTGKRKFELSSLPPDHVIDMHTNAQEFSALTRLGQREMLRVGISGHMALDEEHLNEIYQGVEQAIAFIEEQFPNHSLTVFSPLAAGADRLAARALLAREDSRLIAVLAVPREQYIDDFGTSDDYQLDYRGADLRQEFRYWLENRAQEIIEMPPTATREEAYLRAGYFIAENSDVMLVIWDGNPARGGAGTARVVERALKIDKPICHVWASNYKTDPRYRTDVGEKHGRMRYINFEGQPAGEWQED
;
A
#
# COMPACT_ATOMS: atom_id res chain seq x y z
N MET A 1 43.27 2.02 24.33
CA MET A 1 42.32 2.92 23.65
C MET A 1 41.53 3.66 24.70
N LYS A 2 41.32 4.97 24.55
CA LYS A 2 40.44 5.75 25.44
C LYS A 2 39.04 5.16 25.25
N LYS A 3 38.40 4.70 26.33
CA LYS A 3 37.04 4.15 26.26
C LYS A 3 36.07 5.27 25.91
N CYS A 4 35.12 4.99 25.02
CA CYS A 4 34.05 5.91 24.69
C CYS A 4 33.30 6.33 25.96
N LEU A 5 33.11 7.64 26.15
CA LEU A 5 32.33 8.24 27.23
C LEU A 5 30.95 8.63 26.69
N ILE A 6 29.91 8.07 27.30
CA ILE A 6 28.51 8.42 27.03
C ILE A 6 27.93 9.09 28.26
N GLN A 7 27.30 10.25 28.07
CA GLN A 7 26.64 10.98 29.14
C GLN A 7 25.14 11.07 28.89
N VAL A 8 24.34 10.79 29.92
CA VAL A 8 22.87 10.86 29.91
C VAL A 8 22.39 11.96 30.86
N CYS A 9 21.81 13.02 30.32
CA CYS A 9 21.25 14.13 31.11
C CYS A 9 19.82 14.45 30.68
N GLY A 10 19.16 15.38 31.37
CA GLY A 10 17.80 15.78 31.05
C GLY A 10 16.88 15.87 32.26
N ASP A 11 15.59 15.69 32.02
CA ASP A 11 14.55 15.67 33.05
C ASP A 11 14.40 14.27 33.68
N PRO A 12 14.81 14.05 34.95
CA PRO A 12 14.50 12.82 35.67
C PRO A 12 13.09 12.85 36.27
N THR A 13 12.46 11.69 36.42
CA THR A 13 11.18 11.54 37.13
C THR A 13 11.21 10.35 38.07
N VAL A 14 10.24 10.28 38.99
CA VAL A 14 9.93 9.06 39.75
C VAL A 14 8.56 8.55 39.34
N ASP A 15 8.49 7.29 38.91
CA ASP A 15 7.26 6.68 38.44
C ASP A 15 6.70 5.75 39.52
N TRP A 16 5.55 6.10 40.08
CA TRP A 16 4.80 5.31 41.06
C TRP A 16 3.80 4.39 40.35
N LEU A 17 3.93 3.09 40.61
CA LEU A 17 3.21 2.01 39.94
C LEU A 17 2.25 1.35 40.94
N SER A 18 0.97 1.68 40.85
CA SER A 18 -0.10 1.03 41.61
C SER A 18 -0.73 -0.10 40.80
N ILE A 19 -1.25 -1.14 41.46
CA ILE A 19 -1.82 -2.30 40.79
C ILE A 19 -3.31 -2.40 41.05
N ARG A 20 -4.07 -2.55 39.97
CA ARG A 20 -5.50 -2.83 40.03
C ARG A 20 -5.73 -4.32 40.17
N HIS A 21 -6.42 -4.70 41.25
CA HIS A 21 -6.87 -6.07 41.48
C HIS A 21 -8.35 -6.20 41.13
N GLU A 22 -8.69 -7.02 40.14
CA GLU A 22 -10.08 -7.17 39.66
C GLU A 22 -10.98 -7.93 40.65
N ASN A 23 -10.42 -8.72 41.56
CA ASN A 23 -11.18 -9.49 42.57
C ASN A 23 -11.55 -8.70 43.84
N LEU A 24 -11.40 -7.37 43.85
CA LEU A 24 -11.63 -6.51 45.02
C LEU A 24 -13.00 -5.81 45.02
N THR A 25 -13.99 -6.37 44.33
CA THR A 25 -15.39 -5.92 44.45
C THR A 25 -15.99 -6.49 45.73
N VAL A 26 -15.70 -5.86 46.88
CA VAL A 26 -16.36 -6.20 48.15
C VAL A 26 -17.78 -5.63 48.12
N SER A 27 -18.76 -6.39 47.62
CA SER A 27 -20.17 -6.05 47.75
C SER A 27 -20.64 -6.36 49.18
N GLY A 28 -20.38 -5.43 50.10
CA GLY A 28 -20.80 -5.51 51.51
C GLY A 28 -19.62 -5.33 52.47
N GLY A 29 -19.59 -4.19 53.17
CA GLY A 29 -18.44 -3.68 53.95
C GLY A 29 -17.90 -4.54 55.09
N VAL A 30 -18.37 -5.77 55.29
CA VAL A 30 -17.93 -6.68 56.36
C VAL A 30 -16.66 -7.46 56.00
N TYR A 31 -16.39 -7.67 54.70
CA TYR A 31 -15.21 -8.42 54.21
C TYR A 31 -14.00 -7.53 53.83
N TYR A 32 -14.05 -6.24 54.18
CA TYR A 32 -12.96 -5.29 53.88
C TYR A 32 -11.69 -5.59 54.70
N TRP A 33 -11.86 -6.16 55.90
CA TRP A 33 -10.79 -6.40 56.88
C TRP A 33 -10.28 -7.85 56.90
N THR A 34 -10.71 -8.69 55.95
CA THR A 34 -10.29 -10.10 55.94
C THR A 34 -8.86 -10.22 55.44
N GLU A 35 -8.01 -10.92 56.20
CA GLU A 35 -6.62 -11.16 55.82
C GLU A 35 -6.59 -12.09 54.59
N TYR A 36 -5.98 -11.63 53.50
CA TYR A 36 -5.86 -12.41 52.27
C TYR A 36 -4.53 -13.18 52.28
N ALA A 37 -4.54 -14.41 51.75
CA ALA A 37 -3.34 -15.23 51.61
C ALA A 37 -2.21 -14.45 50.89
N GLY A 38 -1.08 -14.26 51.58
CA GLY A 38 -0.15 -13.16 51.38
C GLY A 38 0.95 -13.30 50.32
N ASP A 39 1.12 -14.45 49.66
CA ASP A 39 2.37 -14.74 48.91
C ASP A 39 2.43 -14.25 47.44
N SER A 40 1.35 -13.69 46.89
CA SER A 40 1.28 -13.30 45.47
C SER A 40 0.97 -11.84 45.19
N ARG A 41 0.85 -10.98 46.21
CA ARG A 41 0.49 -9.57 46.03
C ARG A 41 1.70 -8.74 45.64
N VAL A 42 1.58 -8.08 44.49
CA VAL A 42 2.54 -7.08 44.04
C VAL A 42 2.09 -5.73 44.63
N ARG A 43 2.97 -5.07 45.40
CA ARG A 43 2.65 -3.85 46.15
C ARG A 43 2.82 -2.59 45.28
N LEU A 44 2.43 -1.44 45.84
CA LEU A 44 2.83 -0.14 45.29
C LEU A 44 4.35 -0.14 45.09
N SER A 45 4.77 0.16 43.87
CA SER A 45 6.17 0.15 43.46
C SER A 45 6.57 1.55 43.01
N SER A 46 7.85 1.88 43.10
CA SER A 46 8.42 3.09 42.55
C SER A 46 9.66 2.72 41.74
N GLN A 47 9.96 3.49 40.71
CA GLN A 47 11.18 3.31 39.91
C GLN A 47 11.68 4.63 39.36
N PRO A 48 12.96 4.71 38.98
CA PRO A 48 13.47 5.81 38.18
C PRO A 48 12.70 5.91 36.86
N GLY A 49 12.29 7.13 36.53
CA GLY A 49 11.72 7.54 35.26
C GLY A 49 12.59 8.58 34.57
N GLY A 50 12.14 9.03 33.41
CA GLY A 50 12.85 10.08 32.66
C GLY A 50 14.31 9.72 32.33
N ALA A 51 15.20 10.71 32.41
CA ALA A 51 16.62 10.54 32.08
C ALA A 51 17.29 9.41 32.88
N ALA A 52 16.85 9.20 34.13
CA ALA A 52 17.38 8.15 35.01
C ALA A 52 16.98 6.73 34.54
N LEU A 53 15.79 6.56 33.95
CA LEU A 53 15.37 5.28 33.36
C LEU A 53 16.21 4.93 32.13
N ILE A 54 16.51 5.93 31.28
CA ILE A 54 17.38 5.76 30.12
C ILE A 54 18.77 5.32 30.56
N LEU A 55 19.34 5.98 31.58
CA LEU A 55 20.64 5.64 32.13
C LEU A 55 20.69 4.17 32.58
N LYS A 56 19.71 3.71 33.37
CA LYS A 56 19.67 2.32 33.87
C LYS A 56 19.56 1.29 32.74
N LEU A 57 18.75 1.56 31.71
CA LEU A 57 18.66 0.65 30.57
C LEU A 57 19.96 0.64 29.74
N MET A 58 20.58 1.80 29.52
CA MET A 58 21.85 1.89 28.80
C MET A 58 22.97 1.15 29.54
N GLN A 59 23.05 1.29 30.87
CA GLN A 59 24.00 0.53 31.71
C GLN A 59 23.78 -0.98 31.63
N ALA A 60 22.54 -1.44 31.45
CA ALA A 60 22.23 -2.86 31.26
C ALA A 60 22.59 -3.35 29.84
N MET A 61 22.43 -2.51 28.81
CA MET A 61 22.64 -2.87 27.40
C MET A 61 24.09 -2.70 26.91
N ILE A 62 24.84 -1.76 27.48
CA ILE A 62 26.19 -1.39 27.05
C ILE A 62 27.15 -1.73 28.18
N THR A 63 27.99 -2.74 27.93
CA THR A 63 28.93 -3.22 28.93
C THR A 63 30.13 -2.28 29.07
N PRO A 64 30.81 -2.25 30.24
CA PRO A 64 31.92 -1.32 30.50
C PRO A 64 33.16 -1.50 29.61
N ASP A 65 33.26 -2.60 28.87
CA ASP A 65 34.26 -2.83 27.82
C ASP A 65 33.96 -2.06 26.53
N ILE A 66 32.68 -1.78 26.24
CA ILE A 66 32.24 -1.00 25.07
C ILE A 66 32.36 0.50 25.37
N ALA A 67 31.69 0.97 26.42
CA ALA A 67 31.69 2.39 26.78
C ALA A 67 31.52 2.61 28.29
N ARG A 68 32.04 3.74 28.79
CA ARG A 68 31.74 4.26 30.12
C ARG A 68 30.48 5.12 30.01
N ILE A 69 29.47 4.83 30.84
CA ILE A 69 28.20 5.57 30.85
C ILE A 69 28.06 6.32 32.18
N GLU A 70 27.75 7.60 32.09
CA GLU A 70 27.49 8.49 33.22
C GLU A 70 26.15 9.19 33.05
N GLY A 71 25.50 9.57 34.15
CA GLY A 71 24.25 10.31 34.08
C GLY A 71 23.64 10.56 35.44
N VAL A 72 22.40 11.06 35.43
CA VAL A 72 21.63 11.35 36.65
C VAL A 72 21.15 10.05 37.30
N GLU A 73 21.67 9.76 38.50
CA GLU A 73 21.16 8.69 39.35
C GLU A 73 20.26 9.25 40.44
N LEU A 74 19.14 8.56 40.69
CA LEU A 74 18.24 8.91 41.79
C LEU A 74 18.68 8.18 43.05
N ASN A 75 18.66 8.89 44.19
CA ASN A 75 18.95 8.30 45.49
C ASN A 75 17.76 7.45 46.00
N ASP A 76 18.03 6.58 46.97
CA ASP A 76 17.00 5.71 47.56
C ASP A 76 15.89 6.53 48.25
N ASP A 77 16.21 7.69 48.82
CA ASP A 77 15.21 8.55 49.47
C ASP A 77 14.12 9.01 48.49
N ALA A 78 14.49 9.45 47.29
CA ALA A 78 13.55 9.90 46.25
C ALA A 78 12.63 8.77 45.76
N LEU A 79 13.10 7.52 45.80
CA LEU A 79 12.30 6.35 45.41
C LEU A 79 11.39 5.86 46.55
N ASN A 80 11.75 6.11 47.81
CA ASN A 80 11.01 5.58 48.96
C ASN A 80 9.99 6.57 49.57
N ARG A 81 10.02 7.85 49.18
CA ARG A 81 9.15 8.90 49.74
C ARG A 81 8.11 9.38 48.72
N PRO A 82 6.84 8.95 48.84
CA PRO A 82 5.79 9.46 47.97
C PRO A 82 5.53 10.95 48.25
N ARG A 83 5.43 11.76 47.19
CA ARG A 83 5.13 13.21 47.20
C ARG A 83 6.23 14.12 47.74
N GLU A 84 7.43 14.04 47.18
CA GLU A 84 8.43 15.09 47.35
C GLU A 84 8.28 16.17 46.27
N SER A 85 8.29 17.46 46.66
CA SER A 85 8.29 18.58 45.70
C SER A 85 9.63 18.76 44.96
N LEU A 86 10.61 17.90 45.24
CA LEU A 86 11.98 17.94 44.72
C LEU A 86 12.15 17.27 43.35
N ILE A 87 11.23 16.38 42.95
CA ILE A 87 11.31 15.70 41.66
C ILE A 87 9.91 15.49 41.11
N THR A 88 9.77 15.58 39.78
CA THR A 88 8.49 15.33 39.13
C THR A 88 8.10 13.86 39.28
N THR A 89 6.87 13.62 39.76
CA THR A 89 6.34 12.29 40.02
C THR A 89 5.18 11.96 39.09
N SER A 90 5.18 10.74 38.54
CA SER A 90 4.06 10.21 37.78
C SER A 90 3.37 9.11 38.57
N TRP A 91 2.03 9.11 38.58
CA TRP A 91 1.22 8.11 39.26
C TRP A 91 0.44 7.31 38.23
N THR A 92 0.63 5.99 38.28
CA THR A 92 0.12 5.09 37.25
C THR A 92 -0.58 3.88 37.85
N GLU A 93 -1.58 3.39 37.14
CA GLU A 93 -2.30 2.16 37.46
C GLU A 93 -1.98 1.08 36.43
N TRP A 94 -1.58 -0.09 36.92
CA TRP A 94 -1.18 -1.25 36.14
C TRP A 94 -2.13 -2.42 36.39
N ARG A 95 -2.36 -3.22 35.35
CA ARG A 95 -3.12 -4.45 35.47
C ARG A 95 -2.46 -5.58 34.69
N ARG A 96 -2.85 -6.81 35.02
CA ARG A 96 -2.48 -7.98 34.23
C ARG A 96 -3.37 -8.05 32.99
N PHE A 97 -2.74 -8.19 31.84
CA PHE A 97 -3.39 -8.50 30.57
C PHE A 97 -3.04 -9.95 30.23
N THR A 98 -4.06 -10.74 29.92
CA THR A 98 -3.91 -12.14 29.54
C THR A 98 -4.22 -12.27 28.07
N GLU A 99 -3.22 -12.69 27.29
CA GLU A 99 -3.40 -13.02 25.88
C GLU A 99 -3.61 -14.53 25.73
N PRO A 100 -4.40 -15.00 24.74
CA PRO A 100 -4.59 -16.43 24.50
C PRO A 100 -3.25 -17.15 24.28
N GLY A 101 -2.95 -18.15 25.12
CA GLY A 101 -1.74 -18.96 24.99
C GLY A 101 -0.45 -18.32 25.51
N SER A 102 -0.51 -17.19 26.22
CA SER A 102 0.65 -16.53 26.84
C SER A 102 0.44 -16.29 28.34
N ASP A 103 1.54 -16.16 29.08
CA ASP A 103 1.48 -15.78 30.49
C ASP A 103 0.95 -14.35 30.67
N PRO A 104 0.20 -14.05 31.74
CA PRO A 104 -0.29 -12.70 31.99
C PRO A 104 0.85 -11.70 32.22
N VAL A 105 0.79 -10.56 31.54
CA VAL A 105 1.82 -9.50 31.64
C VAL A 105 1.26 -8.21 32.22
N PHE A 106 2.09 -7.45 32.92
CA PHE A 106 1.68 -6.15 33.46
C PHE A 106 1.88 -5.04 32.43
N ARG A 107 0.78 -4.35 32.10
CA ARG A 107 0.80 -3.14 31.26
C ARG A 107 0.03 -2.01 31.96
N LEU A 108 0.32 -0.79 31.56
CA LEU A 108 -0.34 0.41 32.07
C LEU A 108 -1.81 0.39 31.64
N SER A 109 -2.72 0.40 32.61
CA SER A 109 -4.17 0.53 32.35
C SER A 109 -4.61 1.97 32.32
N GLN A 110 -4.08 2.81 33.21
CA GLN A 110 -4.54 4.18 33.37
C GLN A 110 -3.46 5.11 33.95
N TRP A 111 -3.39 6.32 33.39
CA TRP A 111 -2.68 7.45 34.01
C TRP A 111 -3.55 8.05 35.12
N ARG A 112 -3.01 8.16 36.33
CA ARG A 112 -3.75 8.67 37.50
C ARG A 112 -3.48 10.14 37.72
N GLU A 113 -2.23 10.49 37.96
CA GLU A 113 -1.83 11.83 38.37
C GLU A 113 -0.42 12.12 37.87
N PHE A 114 -0.13 13.40 37.67
CA PHE A 114 1.18 13.93 37.33
C PHE A 114 1.43 15.12 38.24
N GLU A 115 2.46 15.04 39.07
CA GLU A 115 2.79 16.04 40.08
C GLU A 115 4.14 16.67 39.71
N PRO A 116 4.16 17.95 39.27
CA PRO A 116 5.41 18.64 38.95
C PRO A 116 6.31 18.83 40.17
N GLY A 117 7.61 18.59 40.01
CA GLY A 117 8.63 18.83 41.03
C GLY A 117 9.77 19.72 40.53
N ARG A 118 10.63 20.19 41.45
CA ARG A 118 11.77 21.07 41.17
C ARG A 118 13.09 20.35 41.37
N TRP A 119 13.57 19.71 40.31
CA TRP A 119 14.86 19.03 40.32
C TRP A 119 16.02 20.04 40.35
N ASP A 120 17.04 19.74 41.14
CA ASP A 120 18.27 20.53 41.24
C ASP A 120 19.24 20.16 40.11
N TYR A 121 19.01 20.74 38.94
CA TYR A 121 19.83 20.45 37.75
C TYR A 121 21.30 20.90 37.92
N GLU A 122 21.55 21.99 38.63
CA GLU A 122 22.90 22.59 38.79
C GLU A 122 23.83 21.66 39.57
N ASN A 123 23.38 21.13 40.70
CA ASN A 123 24.18 20.19 41.50
C ASN A 123 24.34 18.81 40.86
N HIS A 124 23.57 18.50 39.81
CA HIS A 124 23.66 17.25 39.04
C HIS A 124 24.24 17.46 37.64
N ALA A 125 24.84 18.62 37.35
CA ALA A 125 25.49 18.90 36.07
C ALA A 125 26.68 17.96 35.83
N LEU A 126 26.71 17.30 34.67
CA LEU A 126 27.79 16.39 34.29
C LEU A 126 29.06 17.16 33.92
N THR A 127 30.23 16.57 34.23
CA THR A 127 31.56 17.17 33.98
C THR A 127 32.29 16.45 32.85
N GLY A 128 33.26 17.13 32.23
CA GLY A 128 34.02 16.60 31.10
C GLY A 128 33.30 16.68 29.75
N THR A 129 33.92 16.09 28.73
CA THR A 129 33.44 16.09 27.34
C THR A 129 33.10 14.65 26.92
N PRO A 130 31.81 14.30 26.74
CA PRO A 130 31.43 12.98 26.28
C PRO A 130 31.65 12.84 24.77
N ASP A 131 31.87 11.61 24.30
CA ASP A 131 31.87 11.32 22.87
C ASP A 131 30.42 11.31 22.35
N LEU A 132 29.48 10.72 23.11
CA LEU A 132 28.04 10.78 22.85
C LEU A 132 27.28 11.42 24.02
N LEU A 133 26.51 12.47 23.72
CA LEU A 133 25.58 13.07 24.67
C LEU A 133 24.14 12.63 24.36
N VAL A 134 23.49 11.99 25.33
CA VAL A 134 22.07 11.61 25.26
C VAL A 134 21.28 12.51 26.20
N VAL A 135 20.25 13.17 25.66
CA VAL A 135 19.45 14.16 26.39
C VAL A 135 18.00 13.73 26.38
N GLN A 136 17.37 13.70 27.55
CA GLN A 136 15.91 13.63 27.66
C GLN A 136 15.33 14.99 28.02
N ASP A 137 14.63 15.59 27.08
CA ASP A 137 13.89 16.83 27.26
C ASP A 137 12.38 16.53 27.18
N SER A 138 11.73 16.55 28.34
CA SER A 138 10.29 16.41 28.54
C SER A 138 9.62 17.74 28.92
N ASN A 139 10.35 18.87 28.86
CA ASN A 139 9.91 20.19 29.30
C ASN A 139 9.59 20.26 30.82
N LEU A 140 10.40 19.61 31.68
CA LEU A 140 10.22 19.64 33.14
C LEU A 140 11.20 20.60 33.86
N GLY A 141 11.89 21.44 33.10
CA GLY A 141 12.79 22.48 33.60
C GLY A 141 14.23 22.37 33.09
N PHE A 142 14.69 21.20 32.63
CA PHE A 142 16.07 21.03 32.16
C PHE A 142 16.42 22.00 31.03
N ARG A 143 15.53 22.15 30.04
CA ARG A 143 15.80 22.96 28.83
C ARG A 143 16.00 24.45 29.07
N THR A 144 15.64 24.96 30.24
CA THR A 144 15.81 26.38 30.61
C THR A 144 16.85 26.60 31.71
N CYS A 145 17.49 25.54 32.22
CA CYS A 145 18.46 25.62 33.31
C CYS A 145 19.91 25.49 32.79
N GLU A 146 20.46 26.58 32.23
CA GLU A 146 21.83 26.62 31.72
C GLU A 146 22.91 26.14 32.72
N PRO A 147 22.87 26.52 34.02
CA PRO A 147 23.84 26.01 35.00
C PRO A 147 23.81 24.48 35.17
N GLY A 148 22.67 23.85 34.92
CA GLY A 148 22.47 22.41 34.98
C GLY A 148 22.83 21.63 33.71
N TRP A 149 23.20 22.32 32.63
CA TRP A 149 23.66 21.66 31.41
C TRP A 149 25.05 21.04 31.61
N PRO A 150 25.37 19.94 30.89
CA PRO A 150 26.71 19.35 30.91
C PRO A 150 27.81 20.40 30.65
N GLU A 151 28.97 20.26 31.29
CA GLU A 151 30.13 21.14 31.10
C GLU A 151 30.52 21.31 29.62
N ALA A 152 30.38 20.22 28.85
CA ALA A 152 30.59 20.19 27.40
C ALA A 152 29.68 21.11 26.60
N LEU A 153 28.57 21.60 27.17
CA LEU A 153 27.67 22.57 26.54
C LEU A 153 27.81 23.97 27.13
N ARG A 154 28.40 24.13 28.32
CA ARG A 154 28.60 25.44 28.99
C ARG A 154 29.85 26.17 28.49
N THR A 155 30.80 25.47 27.88
CA THR A 155 32.03 26.06 27.34
C THR A 155 32.13 25.88 25.82
N MET A 156 32.89 26.73 25.13
CA MET A 156 33.16 26.60 23.68
C MET A 156 34.42 25.79 23.36
N ASN A 157 35.16 25.33 24.38
CA ASN A 157 36.49 24.73 24.22
C ASN A 157 36.45 23.24 23.87
N SER A 158 35.34 22.57 24.14
CA SER A 158 35.15 21.14 23.90
C SER A 158 33.69 20.90 23.54
N ARG A 159 33.42 19.91 22.69
CA ARG A 159 32.06 19.58 22.25
C ARG A 159 31.90 18.08 22.06
N PRO A 160 30.70 17.53 22.29
CA PRO A 160 30.43 16.12 21.99
C PRO A 160 30.66 15.78 20.52
N GLU A 161 31.01 14.53 20.23
CA GLU A 161 31.12 14.05 18.84
C GLU A 161 29.73 13.87 18.22
N GLN A 162 28.80 13.35 18.99
CA GLN A 162 27.42 13.09 18.59
C GLN A 162 26.44 13.49 19.71
N VAL A 163 25.26 13.97 19.33
CA VAL A 163 24.17 14.26 20.28
C VAL A 163 22.90 13.52 19.86
N ILE A 164 22.18 12.93 20.82
CA ILE A 164 20.84 12.38 20.64
C ILE A 164 19.92 13.03 21.66
N ILE A 165 18.86 13.69 21.20
CA ILE A 165 17.92 14.42 22.07
C ILE A 165 16.53 13.81 21.89
N LYS A 166 15.96 13.23 22.95
CA LYS A 166 14.51 13.02 23.01
C LYS A 166 13.85 14.34 23.36
N LEU A 167 13.02 14.85 22.47
CA LEU A 167 12.32 16.13 22.62
C LEU A 167 10.81 15.87 22.72
N GLY A 168 10.15 16.43 23.74
CA GLY A 168 8.69 16.42 23.88
C GLY A 168 8.16 17.80 24.28
N GLN A 169 6.84 17.99 24.22
CA GLN A 169 6.17 19.24 24.63
C GLN A 169 6.84 20.52 24.09
N TYR A 170 6.94 20.63 22.77
CA TYR A 170 7.54 21.78 22.07
C TYR A 170 6.53 22.56 21.22
N ASN A 171 5.23 22.35 21.46
CA ASN A 171 4.15 23.01 20.72
C ASN A 171 3.74 24.37 21.30
N GLN A 172 4.01 24.62 22.58
CA GLN A 172 3.54 25.82 23.29
C GLN A 172 4.53 27.01 23.23
N GLU A 173 5.82 26.76 23.04
CA GLU A 173 6.86 27.78 23.08
C GLU A 173 7.68 27.77 21.78
N LYS A 174 7.86 28.95 21.17
CA LYS A 174 8.65 29.10 19.93
C LYS A 174 10.16 29.01 20.16
N SER A 175 10.63 29.31 21.37
CA SER A 175 12.06 29.27 21.73
C SER A 175 12.32 28.07 22.63
N ASN A 176 13.41 27.36 22.34
CA ASN A 176 13.94 26.31 23.20
C ASN A 176 15.43 26.65 23.41
N PRO A 177 15.78 27.28 24.55
CA PRO A 177 17.14 27.75 24.80
C PRO A 177 18.20 26.64 24.70
N PHE A 178 17.83 25.41 25.06
CA PHE A 178 18.72 24.26 24.92
C PHE A 178 18.99 23.92 23.46
N LEU A 179 17.97 23.91 22.60
CA LEU A 179 18.17 23.70 21.15
C LEU A 179 18.92 24.87 20.52
N ASP A 180 18.65 26.10 20.92
CA ASP A 180 19.38 27.29 20.47
C ASP A 180 20.88 27.12 20.80
N ARG A 181 21.20 26.65 22.00
CA ARG A 181 22.58 26.33 22.41
C ARG A 181 23.24 25.25 21.55
N ILE A 182 22.51 24.18 21.19
CA ILE A 182 23.02 23.14 20.29
C ILE A 182 23.42 23.73 18.92
N ILE A 183 22.64 24.69 18.40
CA ILE A 183 22.96 25.37 17.14
C ILE A 183 24.15 26.31 17.30
N GLU A 184 24.21 27.11 18.38
CA GLU A 184 25.35 27.98 18.69
C GLU A 184 26.69 27.23 18.76
N MET A 185 26.66 25.98 19.21
CA MET A 185 27.84 25.11 19.32
C MET A 185 28.20 24.37 18.03
N ASP A 186 27.50 24.66 16.91
CA ASP A 186 27.68 23.99 15.62
C ASP A 186 27.48 22.45 15.74
N LEU A 187 26.55 22.03 16.62
CA LEU A 187 26.22 20.62 16.83
C LEU A 187 24.99 20.17 16.03
N GLY A 188 24.32 21.07 15.30
CA GLY A 188 23.12 20.76 14.51
C GLY A 188 23.33 19.57 13.56
N ASN A 189 24.39 19.61 12.74
CA ASN A 189 24.74 18.53 11.80
C ASN A 189 25.19 17.21 12.47
N ARG A 190 25.34 17.20 13.80
CA ARG A 190 25.72 16.06 14.65
C ARG A 190 24.63 15.70 15.65
N THR A 191 23.43 16.26 15.51
CA THR A 191 22.32 16.04 16.43
C THR A 191 21.23 15.20 15.78
N THR A 192 20.83 14.13 16.45
CA THR A 192 19.64 13.33 16.15
C THR A 192 18.54 13.73 17.13
N ILE A 193 17.44 14.27 16.63
CA ILE A 193 16.24 14.47 17.46
C ILE A 193 15.38 13.21 17.41
N VAL A 194 14.87 12.77 18.56
CA VAL A 194 13.85 11.74 18.70
C VAL A 194 12.59 12.39 19.30
N THR A 195 11.46 12.29 18.62
CA THR A 195 10.18 12.83 19.08
C THR A 195 9.06 11.83 18.81
N THR A 196 7.88 12.06 19.40
CA THR A 196 6.71 11.21 19.18
C THR A 196 5.77 11.81 18.15
N ILE A 197 4.98 10.94 17.49
CA ILE A 197 3.89 11.39 16.62
C ILE A 197 2.85 12.21 17.39
N SER A 198 2.64 11.93 18.68
CA SER A 198 1.74 12.70 19.55
C SER A 198 2.21 14.14 19.76
N ASP A 199 3.53 14.33 19.96
CA ASP A 199 4.11 15.68 20.05
C ASP A 199 3.97 16.43 18.73
N ILE A 200 4.24 15.78 17.58
CA ILE A 200 4.02 16.37 16.25
C ILE A 200 2.56 16.80 16.04
N ARG A 201 1.61 15.94 16.40
CA ARG A 201 0.16 16.22 16.31
C ARG A 201 -0.31 17.37 17.19
N SER A 202 0.47 17.70 18.22
CA SER A 202 0.17 18.82 19.12
C SER A 202 0.60 20.18 18.56
N CYS A 203 1.39 20.19 17.47
CA CYS A 203 1.78 21.40 16.75
C CYS A 203 0.70 21.83 15.74
N ALA A 204 0.85 23.05 15.19
CA ALA A 204 -0.04 23.59 14.16
C ALA A 204 0.24 22.98 12.75
N VAL A 205 0.20 21.65 12.66
CA VAL A 205 0.45 20.85 11.44
C VAL A 205 -0.70 19.87 11.21
N LYS A 206 -0.90 19.46 9.96
CA LYS A 206 -1.93 18.47 9.61
C LYS A 206 -1.33 17.07 9.58
N VAL A 207 -1.39 16.38 10.71
CA VAL A 207 -1.01 14.96 10.84
C VAL A 207 -2.17 14.20 11.48
N GLY A 208 -2.91 13.45 10.69
CA GLY A 208 -4.05 12.65 11.17
C GLY A 208 -3.61 11.29 11.71
N ILE A 209 -4.55 10.53 12.26
CA ILE A 209 -4.39 9.07 12.37
C ILE A 209 -4.32 8.54 10.93
N SER A 210 -3.15 8.05 10.53
CA SER A 210 -2.91 7.79 9.12
C SER A 210 -3.62 6.55 8.63
N LEU A 211 -4.12 6.65 7.40
CA LEU A 211 -4.82 5.57 6.71
C LEU A 211 -3.86 4.60 5.99
N SER A 212 -2.61 5.01 5.78
CA SER A 212 -1.57 4.18 5.16
C SER A 212 -0.21 4.67 5.62
N TRP A 213 0.78 3.78 5.56
CA TRP A 213 2.17 4.14 5.84
C TRP A 213 2.75 5.16 4.85
N GLU A 214 2.33 5.16 3.58
CA GLU A 214 2.72 6.19 2.60
C GLU A 214 2.20 7.57 3.00
N LYS A 215 0.91 7.66 3.38
CA LYS A 215 0.33 8.91 3.86
C LYS A 215 0.99 9.37 5.15
N MET A 216 1.32 8.42 6.02
CA MET A 216 2.04 8.72 7.26
C MET A 216 3.41 9.33 6.97
N LEU A 217 4.16 8.77 6.03
CA LEU A 217 5.44 9.31 5.61
C LEU A 217 5.28 10.72 5.03
N GLU A 218 4.32 10.93 4.12
CA GLU A 218 4.03 12.27 3.55
C GLU A 218 3.70 13.30 4.63
N GLU A 219 2.80 12.98 5.56
CA GLU A 219 2.34 13.89 6.60
C GLU A 219 3.45 14.21 7.60
N VAL A 220 4.24 13.22 8.03
CA VAL A 220 5.34 13.44 8.98
C VAL A 220 6.49 14.20 8.34
N VAL A 221 6.91 13.85 7.12
CA VAL A 221 7.98 14.60 6.41
C VAL A 221 7.57 16.05 6.22
N THR A 222 6.31 16.29 5.82
CA THR A 222 5.77 17.65 5.68
C THR A 222 5.74 18.39 7.03
N ALA A 223 5.31 17.72 8.10
CA ALA A 223 5.21 18.32 9.43
C ALA A 223 6.59 18.65 10.03
N VAL A 224 7.54 17.73 9.94
CA VAL A 224 8.92 17.94 10.41
C VAL A 224 9.57 19.11 9.67
N ARG A 225 9.29 19.26 8.38
CA ARG A 225 9.80 20.36 7.54
C ARG A 225 8.92 21.61 7.57
N SER A 226 7.96 21.69 8.50
CA SER A 226 7.11 22.86 8.68
C SER A 226 7.75 23.82 9.71
N PRO A 227 7.69 25.14 9.49
CA PRO A 227 8.11 26.12 10.50
C PRO A 227 7.22 26.12 11.74
N ALA A 228 6.10 25.38 11.74
CA ALA A 228 5.30 25.11 12.93
C ALA A 228 5.96 24.11 13.90
N CYS A 229 7.07 23.48 13.49
CA CYS A 229 7.91 22.61 14.31
C CYS A 229 9.32 23.22 14.45
N PRO A 230 10.06 22.92 15.53
CA PRO A 230 11.35 23.57 15.82
C PRO A 230 12.54 23.02 15.01
N PHE A 231 12.29 22.20 13.99
CA PHE A 231 13.34 21.42 13.32
C PHE A 231 13.94 22.07 12.08
N VAL A 232 13.34 23.15 11.58
CA VAL A 232 13.77 23.85 10.37
C VAL A 232 14.21 25.28 10.63
N GLU A 233 15.15 25.75 9.82
CA GLU A 233 15.53 27.16 9.75
C GLU A 233 14.39 27.99 9.14
N ALA A 234 14.05 29.11 9.76
CA ALA A 234 12.92 29.94 9.35
C ALA A 234 13.06 30.50 7.93
N GLU A 235 14.29 30.76 7.49
CA GLU A 235 14.59 31.43 6.21
C GLU A 235 14.75 30.44 5.05
N SER A 236 15.43 29.31 5.28
CA SER A 236 15.74 28.33 4.23
C SER A 236 14.80 27.13 4.20
N ASN A 237 13.98 26.95 5.24
CA ASN A 237 13.16 25.77 5.48
C ASN A 237 13.95 24.44 5.44
N SER A 238 15.27 24.52 5.67
CA SER A 238 16.16 23.36 5.73
C SER A 238 16.25 22.84 7.16
N LEU A 239 16.50 21.54 7.33
CA LEU A 239 16.63 20.94 8.65
C LEU A 239 17.84 21.52 9.40
N LYS A 240 17.60 22.00 10.63
CA LYS A 240 18.62 22.46 11.58
C LYS A 240 19.52 21.32 12.06
N PHE A 241 18.92 20.15 12.22
CA PHE A 241 19.54 18.97 12.78
C PHE A 241 19.92 17.96 11.69
N ALA A 242 20.85 17.06 11.99
CA ALA A 242 21.26 15.98 11.08
C ALA A 242 20.05 15.15 10.64
N ARG A 243 19.17 14.86 11.61
CA ARG A 243 17.95 14.08 11.41
C ARG A 243 16.93 14.26 12.53
N VAL A 244 15.67 13.97 12.21
CA VAL A 244 14.56 13.85 13.15
C VAL A 244 13.92 12.48 13.01
N ILE A 245 13.87 11.72 14.10
CA ILE A 245 13.22 10.41 14.22
C ILE A 245 11.90 10.61 14.94
N VAL A 246 10.79 10.37 14.24
CA VAL A 246 9.43 10.46 14.78
C VAL A 246 8.91 9.06 15.05
N THR A 247 8.71 8.70 16.31
CA THR A 247 8.18 7.38 16.71
C THR A 247 6.66 7.34 16.63
N ILE A 248 6.11 6.25 16.12
CA ILE A 248 4.67 6.00 15.93
C ILE A 248 4.26 4.85 16.86
N GLY A 249 4.32 5.13 18.17
CA GLY A 249 4.11 4.12 19.21
C GLY A 249 5.04 2.92 19.07
N ALA A 250 4.48 1.71 19.20
CA ALA A 250 5.19 0.46 18.92
C ALA A 250 5.05 0.00 17.44
N SER A 251 4.29 0.74 16.62
CA SER A 251 3.97 0.34 15.25
C SER A 251 5.13 0.64 14.28
N GLY A 252 5.84 1.75 14.45
CA GLY A 252 6.91 2.14 13.52
C GLY A 252 7.56 3.47 13.85
N ALA A 253 8.39 3.98 12.93
CA ALA A 253 9.05 5.27 13.04
C ALA A 253 9.34 5.88 11.65
N VAL A 254 9.41 7.20 11.56
CA VAL A 254 9.84 7.94 10.37
C VAL A 254 11.13 8.69 10.68
N ILE A 255 12.12 8.57 9.82
CA ILE A 255 13.40 9.27 9.91
C ILE A 255 13.45 10.30 8.78
N VAL A 256 13.61 11.57 9.12
CA VAL A 256 13.68 12.68 8.17
C VAL A 256 15.09 13.26 8.20
N GLU A 257 15.78 13.23 7.07
CA GLU A 257 17.13 13.79 6.88
C GLU A 257 17.11 14.80 5.70
N ARG A 258 18.25 15.46 5.47
CA ARG A 258 18.40 16.36 4.31
C ARG A 258 18.48 15.54 3.02
N GLY A 259 17.41 15.57 2.23
CA GLY A 259 17.34 14.89 0.92
C GLY A 259 17.12 13.37 0.97
N ARG A 260 16.90 12.81 2.16
CA ARG A 260 16.62 11.39 2.35
C ARG A 260 15.63 11.21 3.49
N ASN A 261 14.65 10.33 3.29
CA ASN A 261 13.73 9.94 4.35
C ASN A 261 13.70 8.41 4.47
N ALA A 262 13.37 7.88 5.64
CA ALA A 262 13.13 6.47 5.83
C ALA A 262 11.88 6.24 6.68
N LEU A 263 11.21 5.13 6.40
CA LEU A 263 10.05 4.66 7.13
C LEU A 263 10.34 3.26 7.64
N ILE A 264 10.17 3.06 8.93
CA ILE A 264 10.15 1.76 9.60
C ILE A 264 8.70 1.50 9.98
N PHE A 265 8.15 0.38 9.56
CA PHE A 265 6.71 0.15 9.65
C PHE A 265 6.35 -1.29 10.03
N ASP A 266 5.21 -1.46 10.69
CA ASP A 266 4.59 -2.77 10.90
C ASP A 266 4.19 -3.36 9.55
N ARG A 267 4.69 -4.54 9.21
CA ARG A 267 4.32 -5.18 7.94
C ARG A 267 2.91 -5.76 7.97
N SER A 268 2.31 -5.94 9.15
CA SER A 268 1.05 -6.65 9.39
C SER A 268 -0.12 -5.75 9.81
N GLY A 269 0.05 -4.44 9.69
CA GLY A 269 -0.96 -3.44 10.02
C GLY A 269 -0.44 -2.01 9.85
N GLN A 270 -1.25 -1.01 10.24
CA GLN A 270 -0.85 0.40 10.26
C GLN A 270 -0.63 0.92 11.68
N GLU A 271 -0.55 2.24 11.80
CA GLU A 271 -0.56 2.95 13.07
C GLU A 271 -1.65 2.45 14.02
N GLY A 272 -1.22 2.05 15.23
CA GLY A 272 -2.09 1.69 16.34
C GLY A 272 -2.57 0.24 16.36
N ASP A 273 -2.45 -0.49 15.24
CA ASP A 273 -2.98 -1.86 15.16
C ASP A 273 -2.24 -2.84 16.08
N PHE A 274 -0.92 -2.66 16.24
CA PHE A 274 -0.10 -3.48 17.15
C PHE A 274 -0.63 -3.41 18.59
N VAL A 275 -0.88 -2.19 19.09
CA VAL A 275 -1.39 -1.97 20.46
C VAL A 275 -2.89 -2.30 20.57
N ARG A 276 -3.64 -2.26 19.46
CA ARG A 276 -5.04 -2.71 19.45
C ARG A 276 -5.14 -4.23 19.62
N LYS A 277 -4.23 -4.99 19.00
CA LYS A 277 -4.14 -6.45 19.15
C LYS A 277 -3.68 -6.86 20.56
N LEU A 278 -2.91 -6.01 21.23
CA LEU A 278 -2.32 -6.23 22.54
C LEU A 278 -2.73 -5.09 23.48
N PRO A 279 -3.90 -5.16 24.12
CA PRO A 279 -4.43 -4.01 24.85
C PRO A 279 -3.55 -3.63 26.04
N GLY A 280 -3.58 -2.33 26.39
CA GLY A 280 -2.76 -1.72 27.43
C GLY A 280 -1.76 -0.72 26.86
N GLN A 281 -1.33 0.24 27.68
CA GLN A 281 -0.25 1.16 27.33
C GLN A 281 1.05 0.68 27.96
N MET A 282 2.17 1.27 27.54
CA MET A 282 3.47 0.90 28.08
C MET A 282 4.36 2.13 28.19
N LEU A 283 5.06 2.24 29.32
CA LEU A 283 6.08 3.26 29.55
C LEU A 283 7.45 2.73 29.12
N GLY A 284 8.25 3.60 28.49
CA GLY A 284 9.63 3.28 28.10
C GLY A 284 9.87 2.93 26.63
N TYR A 285 8.90 3.19 25.75
CA TYR A 285 9.10 3.03 24.29
C TYR A 285 10.31 3.81 23.76
N ASN A 286 10.38 5.10 24.06
CA ASN A 286 11.50 5.95 23.65
C ASN A 286 12.79 5.58 24.40
N THR A 287 12.69 5.08 25.64
CA THR A 287 13.83 4.56 26.40
C THR A 287 14.51 3.42 25.64
N CYS A 288 13.72 2.46 25.11
CA CYS A 288 14.23 1.36 24.30
C CYS A 288 14.92 1.86 23.02
N LEU A 289 14.32 2.83 22.32
CA LEU A 289 14.90 3.40 21.12
C LEU A 289 16.22 4.12 21.41
N LEU A 290 16.26 5.01 22.40
CA LEU A 290 17.46 5.77 22.76
C LEU A 290 18.60 4.84 23.18
N ALA A 291 18.32 3.84 24.01
CA ALA A 291 19.32 2.88 24.44
C ALA A 291 19.86 2.04 23.28
N ALA A 292 19.00 1.65 22.32
CA ALA A 292 19.44 0.96 21.10
C ALA A 292 20.31 1.86 20.21
N LEU A 293 19.90 3.10 19.97
CA LEU A 293 20.68 4.07 19.17
C LEU A 293 22.06 4.30 19.78
N ALA A 294 22.12 4.53 21.09
CA ALA A 294 23.38 4.73 21.80
C ALA A 294 24.25 3.48 21.82
N SER A 295 23.67 2.28 21.97
CA SER A 295 24.42 1.03 21.99
C SER A 295 25.03 0.69 20.63
N VAL A 296 24.28 0.87 19.54
CA VAL A 296 24.80 0.64 18.18
C VAL A 296 25.88 1.66 17.85
N TRP A 297 25.66 2.94 18.18
CA TRP A 297 26.67 3.98 17.99
C TRP A 297 27.95 3.70 18.77
N ALA A 298 27.86 3.29 20.04
CA ALA A 298 29.02 3.02 20.89
C ALA A 298 29.90 1.86 20.40
N ARG A 299 29.34 0.93 19.62
CA ARG A 299 30.06 -0.22 19.07
C ARG A 299 30.83 0.14 17.80
N ASP A 300 30.23 0.98 16.95
CA ASP A 300 30.84 1.42 15.69
C ASP A 300 30.33 2.82 15.30
N PRO A 301 30.93 3.89 15.86
CA PRO A 301 30.52 5.26 15.57
C PRO A 301 30.67 5.65 14.10
N ASP A 302 31.72 5.16 13.44
CA ASP A 302 32.11 5.55 12.08
C ASP A 302 31.19 4.95 11.01
N SER A 303 30.61 3.77 11.27
CA SER A 303 29.72 3.07 10.33
C SER A 303 28.23 3.07 10.74
N MET A 304 27.85 3.96 11.66
CA MET A 304 26.51 4.03 12.25
C MET A 304 25.37 4.08 11.20
N ASN A 305 24.56 3.02 11.17
CA ASN A 305 23.33 2.96 10.37
C ASN A 305 22.10 3.30 11.22
N TRP A 306 21.67 4.56 11.16
CA TRP A 306 20.52 5.07 11.91
C TRP A 306 19.21 4.34 11.64
N ILE A 307 18.99 3.83 10.42
CA ILE A 307 17.77 3.10 10.07
C ILE A 307 17.77 1.73 10.76
N THR A 308 18.88 0.99 10.68
CA THR A 308 19.02 -0.32 11.34
C THR A 308 18.94 -0.19 12.85
N ALA A 309 19.62 0.80 13.44
CA ALA A 309 19.58 1.05 14.88
C ALA A 309 18.17 1.45 15.36
N SER A 310 17.46 2.27 14.58
CA SER A 310 16.07 2.62 14.90
C SER A 310 15.13 1.42 14.78
N ARG A 311 15.34 0.54 13.80
CA ARG A 311 14.55 -0.70 13.65
C ARG A 311 14.78 -1.65 14.83
N LEU A 312 16.02 -1.78 15.30
CA LEU A 312 16.34 -2.52 16.52
C LEU A 312 15.63 -1.92 17.74
N GLY A 313 15.67 -0.59 17.89
CA GLY A 313 14.95 0.12 18.93
C GLY A 313 13.43 -0.15 18.91
N MET A 314 12.80 -0.08 17.73
CA MET A 314 11.37 -0.38 17.56
C MET A 314 11.02 -1.83 17.88
N GLY A 315 11.90 -2.79 17.57
CA GLY A 315 11.66 -4.17 18.00
C GLY A 315 11.81 -4.36 19.52
N LEU A 316 12.75 -3.67 20.18
CA LEU A 316 12.79 -3.65 21.65
C LEU A 316 11.53 -3.00 22.25
N THR A 317 11.01 -1.94 21.62
CA THR A 317 9.74 -1.32 21.99
C THR A 317 8.57 -2.32 21.93
N ARG A 318 8.51 -3.16 20.89
CA ARG A 318 7.51 -4.23 20.75
C ARG A 318 7.70 -5.35 21.75
N LEU A 319 8.95 -5.75 22.01
CA LEU A 319 9.29 -6.74 23.03
C LEU A 319 8.83 -6.27 24.41
N LEU A 320 9.15 -5.04 24.80
CA LEU A 320 8.70 -4.43 26.05
C LEU A 320 7.17 -4.45 26.16
N HIS A 321 6.46 -4.15 25.08
CA HIS A 321 5.00 -4.20 25.08
C HIS A 321 4.47 -5.63 25.30
N LEU A 322 5.09 -6.62 24.67
CA LEU A 322 4.71 -8.01 24.80
C LEU A 322 5.03 -8.60 26.17
N THR A 323 6.22 -8.34 26.71
CA THR A 323 6.67 -8.88 28.00
C THR A 323 6.09 -8.13 29.20
N GLY A 324 5.74 -6.85 29.00
CA GLY A 324 5.29 -5.99 30.08
C GLY A 324 6.38 -5.71 31.11
N TYR A 325 5.97 -5.09 32.23
CA TYR A 325 6.83 -4.91 33.39
C TYR A 325 6.96 -6.22 34.18
N GLU A 326 8.16 -6.48 34.69
CA GLU A 326 8.45 -7.69 35.43
C GLU A 326 8.07 -7.56 36.90
N VAL A 327 7.76 -8.70 37.52
CA VAL A 327 7.48 -8.78 38.96
C VAL A 327 8.75 -9.26 39.65
N VAL A 328 9.39 -8.37 40.40
CA VAL A 328 10.61 -8.66 41.16
C VAL A 328 10.25 -8.92 42.62
N SER A 329 10.89 -9.92 43.22
CA SER A 329 10.72 -10.24 44.64
C SER A 329 11.90 -9.66 45.42
N ASP A 330 11.63 -8.76 46.36
CA ASP A 330 12.61 -8.23 47.30
C ASP A 330 12.19 -8.58 48.73
N LYS A 331 13.06 -9.31 49.44
CA LYS A 331 12.85 -9.87 50.79
C LYS A 331 11.52 -10.61 50.95
N GLN A 332 10.45 -9.89 51.32
CA GLN A 332 9.12 -10.38 51.70
C GLN A 332 7.98 -9.80 50.84
N TYR A 333 8.25 -8.98 49.82
CA TYR A 333 7.20 -8.44 48.94
C TYR A 333 7.61 -8.44 47.48
N LYS A 334 6.59 -8.42 46.61
CA LYS A 334 6.75 -8.32 45.17
C LYS A 334 6.49 -6.88 44.72
N HIS A 335 7.26 -6.38 43.76
CA HIS A 335 7.08 -5.06 43.16
C HIS A 335 7.22 -5.14 41.63
N LEU A 336 6.69 -4.15 40.92
CA LEU A 336 6.85 -4.02 39.48
C LEU A 336 8.13 -3.25 39.16
N GLN A 337 8.83 -3.69 38.12
CA GLN A 337 10.04 -3.05 37.63
C GLN A 337 10.08 -3.08 36.10
N PHE A 338 10.71 -2.06 35.51
CA PHE A 338 11.07 -2.07 34.10
C PHE A 338 12.00 -3.27 33.77
N PRO A 339 11.75 -4.02 32.68
CA PRO A 339 12.41 -5.32 32.44
C PRO A 339 13.81 -5.18 31.82
N TYR A 340 14.77 -4.61 32.56
CA TYR A 340 16.11 -4.28 32.07
C TYR A 340 16.85 -5.49 31.50
N THR A 341 16.85 -6.61 32.23
CA THR A 341 17.62 -7.82 31.88
C THR A 341 17.08 -8.47 30.61
N VAL A 342 15.77 -8.54 30.46
CA VAL A 342 15.10 -9.13 29.28
C VAL A 342 15.44 -8.33 28.02
N LEU A 343 15.32 -7.00 28.10
CA LEU A 343 15.62 -6.11 26.97
C LEU A 343 17.11 -6.11 26.61
N ALA A 344 18.00 -6.06 27.60
CA ALA A 344 19.44 -6.09 27.37
C ALA A 344 19.90 -7.41 26.74
N ARG A 345 19.34 -8.54 27.20
CA ARG A 345 19.61 -9.85 26.62
C ARG A 345 19.18 -9.92 25.15
N ALA A 346 17.92 -9.57 24.87
CA ALA A 346 17.39 -9.60 23.51
C ALA A 346 18.17 -8.67 22.56
N HIS A 347 18.54 -7.49 23.04
CA HIS A 347 19.42 -6.58 22.31
C HIS A 347 20.77 -7.22 21.97
N ASN A 348 21.44 -7.84 22.96
CA ASN A 348 22.76 -8.42 22.76
C ASN A 348 22.73 -9.63 21.83
N GLU A 349 21.73 -10.51 21.96
CA GLU A 349 21.49 -11.64 21.04
C GLU A 349 21.31 -11.12 19.60
N ARG A 350 20.53 -10.05 19.41
CA ARG A 350 20.31 -9.44 18.09
C ARG A 350 21.52 -8.72 17.50
N CYS A 351 22.32 -8.05 18.33
CA CYS A 351 23.56 -7.43 17.87
C CYS A 351 24.66 -8.46 17.53
N GLN A 352 24.61 -9.67 18.10
CA GLN A 352 25.55 -10.76 17.82
C GLN A 352 25.18 -11.58 16.58
N ALA A 353 23.90 -11.64 16.20
CA ALA A 353 23.39 -12.41 15.06
C ALA A 353 23.77 -11.82 13.67
N ASN A 354 24.92 -11.13 13.56
CA ASN A 354 25.36 -10.28 12.46
C ASN A 354 24.45 -9.07 12.17
N LEU A 355 24.99 -7.88 12.42
CA LEU A 355 24.50 -6.64 11.83
C LEU A 355 24.56 -6.77 10.29
N ILE A 356 23.37 -6.69 9.66
CA ILE A 356 23.10 -6.53 8.21
C ILE A 356 23.16 -7.82 7.37
N GLY A 357 22.00 -8.32 6.96
CA GLY A 357 21.86 -9.28 5.85
C GLY A 357 20.63 -10.18 5.97
N GLU A 358 19.72 -10.06 5.00
CA GLU A 358 18.67 -11.00 4.57
C GLU A 358 18.26 -12.22 5.45
N TYR A 359 16.94 -12.19 5.78
CA TYR A 359 15.99 -13.29 5.99
C TYR A 359 15.94 -14.14 7.28
N SER A 360 14.67 -14.29 7.72
CA SER A 360 13.98 -15.51 8.15
C SER A 360 14.19 -16.05 9.59
N SER A 361 13.05 -16.35 10.21
CA SER A 361 12.80 -17.06 11.47
C SER A 361 13.29 -16.44 12.79
N ASP A 362 12.47 -15.56 13.39
CA ASP A 362 12.48 -15.26 14.83
C ASP A 362 11.08 -14.74 15.22
N PRO A 363 10.59 -14.91 16.47
CA PRO A 363 9.18 -15.10 16.80
C PRO A 363 8.26 -14.01 16.22
N ASP A 364 7.23 -14.47 15.51
CA ASP A 364 6.56 -13.90 14.33
C ASP A 364 5.96 -12.47 14.41
N LEU A 365 6.19 -11.69 15.48
CA LEU A 365 5.53 -10.38 15.69
C LEU A 365 6.47 -9.24 16.11
N ILE A 366 7.54 -9.51 16.88
CA ILE A 366 8.37 -8.45 17.49
C ILE A 366 9.19 -7.72 16.43
N TRP A 367 9.84 -8.48 15.56
CA TRP A 367 10.85 -7.96 14.63
C TRP A 367 10.33 -7.87 13.19
N ASP A 368 9.04 -8.15 12.97
CA ASP A 368 8.37 -8.05 11.67
C ASP A 368 8.09 -6.57 11.30
N LEU A 369 9.19 -5.84 11.15
CA LEU A 369 9.25 -4.43 10.78
C LEU A 369 9.88 -4.32 9.39
N GLY A 370 9.15 -3.70 8.47
CA GLY A 370 9.61 -3.37 7.13
C GLY A 370 10.36 -2.04 7.12
N VAL A 371 11.17 -1.84 6.10
CA VAL A 371 11.91 -0.58 5.89
C VAL A 371 11.69 -0.09 4.46
N PHE A 372 11.25 1.15 4.33
CA PHE A 372 11.20 1.86 3.05
C PHE A 372 12.12 3.07 3.11
N VAL A 373 12.94 3.28 2.08
CA VAL A 373 13.88 4.40 2.00
C VAL A 373 13.54 5.27 0.79
N ASP A 374 13.20 6.52 1.06
CA ASP A 374 12.92 7.54 0.07
C ASP A 374 14.19 8.38 -0.19
N ASN A 375 14.96 7.97 -1.20
CA ASN A 375 16.17 8.68 -1.64
C ASN A 375 15.88 9.79 -2.65
N GLN A 376 14.64 9.92 -3.12
CA GLN A 376 14.23 10.90 -4.14
C GLN A 376 13.32 11.99 -3.57
N ASP A 377 13.15 12.00 -2.25
CA ASP A 377 12.30 12.93 -1.52
C ASP A 377 10.86 12.99 -2.05
N ILE A 378 10.36 11.82 -2.49
CA ILE A 378 9.02 11.65 -3.06
C ILE A 378 7.96 12.08 -2.05
N ALA A 379 8.18 11.79 -0.76
CA ALA A 379 7.24 12.12 0.31
C ALA A 379 7.06 13.64 0.51
N ALA A 380 8.08 14.45 0.21
CA ALA A 380 8.01 15.90 0.29
C ALA A 380 7.48 16.54 -1.01
N ASN A 381 7.46 15.80 -2.12
CA ASN A 381 7.11 16.34 -3.43
C ASN A 381 5.58 16.47 -3.60
N LEU A 382 5.10 17.71 -3.58
CA LEU A 382 3.68 18.05 -3.74
C LEU A 382 3.05 17.53 -5.05
N ARG A 383 3.84 17.35 -6.12
CA ARG A 383 3.32 16.81 -7.41
C ARG A 383 2.99 15.32 -7.33
N HIS A 384 3.65 14.58 -6.44
CA HIS A 384 3.46 13.14 -6.29
C HIS A 384 2.53 12.77 -5.14
N ARG A 385 2.20 13.72 -4.26
CA ARG A 385 1.38 13.48 -3.07
C ARG A 385 0.08 12.71 -3.39
N GLY A 386 -0.13 11.60 -2.69
CA GLY A 386 -1.30 10.73 -2.87
C GLY A 386 -1.32 9.87 -4.14
N SER A 387 -0.31 10.00 -5.01
CA SER A 387 -0.25 9.25 -6.27
C SER A 387 0.76 8.10 -6.27
N TRP A 388 1.79 8.17 -5.43
CA TRP A 388 2.83 7.14 -5.33
C TRP A 388 2.49 6.09 -4.27
N THR A 389 3.02 4.88 -4.47
CA THR A 389 2.89 3.76 -3.54
C THR A 389 4.25 3.10 -3.28
N ILE A 390 4.44 2.49 -2.11
CA ILE A 390 5.63 1.69 -1.82
C ILE A 390 5.71 0.49 -2.76
N LEU A 391 4.57 -0.13 -3.06
CA LEU A 391 4.46 -1.27 -3.97
C LEU A 391 4.97 -0.96 -5.38
N GLU A 392 4.53 0.14 -6.00
CA GLU A 392 5.02 0.56 -7.33
C GLU A 392 6.50 0.92 -7.29
N ASN A 393 6.97 1.58 -6.23
CA ASN A 393 8.39 1.93 -6.10
C ASN A 393 9.26 0.66 -6.04
N LYS A 394 8.83 -0.34 -5.26
CA LYS A 394 9.55 -1.60 -5.10
C LYS A 394 9.56 -2.44 -6.38
N LEU A 395 8.43 -2.54 -7.07
CA LEU A 395 8.27 -3.46 -8.21
C LEU A 395 8.56 -2.84 -9.58
N LEU A 396 8.43 -1.52 -9.74
CA LEU A 396 8.53 -0.84 -11.05
C LEU A 396 9.69 0.16 -11.15
N ARG A 397 10.36 0.53 -10.05
CA ARG A 397 11.40 1.58 -10.05
C ARG A 397 12.83 1.09 -9.73
N SER A 398 13.17 -0.19 -9.93
CA SER A 398 14.55 -0.66 -9.68
C SER A 398 15.60 -0.04 -10.63
N ARG A 399 16.77 0.23 -10.03
CA ARG A 399 17.91 1.11 -10.39
C ARG A 399 18.39 1.18 -11.86
N ASP A 400 18.68 2.41 -12.32
CA ASP A 400 19.72 2.86 -13.26
C ASP A 400 19.99 2.11 -14.58
N VAL A 401 18.96 1.81 -15.39
CA VAL A 401 19.15 1.42 -16.82
C VAL A 401 18.08 2.08 -17.72
N CYS A 402 18.32 2.19 -19.04
CA CYS A 402 17.52 2.85 -20.08
C CYS A 402 16.02 2.43 -20.12
N LEU A 403 15.14 3.30 -20.63
CA LEU A 403 13.67 3.22 -20.50
C LEU A 403 13.00 1.95 -21.09
N TYR A 404 13.63 1.26 -22.04
CA TYR A 404 13.05 0.08 -22.72
C TYR A 404 13.32 -1.24 -22.01
N VAL A 405 14.56 -1.44 -21.57
CA VAL A 405 14.94 -2.59 -20.72
C VAL A 405 14.17 -2.57 -19.39
N ARG A 406 13.78 -1.37 -18.91
CA ARG A 406 12.95 -1.19 -17.71
C ARG A 406 11.59 -1.88 -17.79
N ASP A 407 10.87 -1.85 -18.92
CA ASP A 407 9.48 -2.32 -18.96
C ASP A 407 9.38 -3.86 -18.95
N GLN A 408 10.29 -4.54 -19.66
CA GLN A 408 10.36 -6.02 -19.65
C GLN A 408 10.82 -6.57 -18.30
N GLN A 409 11.88 -5.98 -17.72
CA GLN A 409 12.40 -6.41 -16.42
C GLN A 409 11.44 -6.10 -15.27
N SER A 410 10.71 -4.98 -15.34
CA SER A 410 9.65 -4.65 -14.36
C SER A 410 8.47 -5.60 -14.45
N ASN A 411 7.99 -5.94 -15.66
CA ASN A 411 6.90 -6.90 -15.83
C ASN A 411 7.28 -8.30 -15.34
N ARG A 412 8.51 -8.75 -15.60
CA ARG A 412 9.04 -10.01 -15.07
C ARG A 412 9.07 -10.01 -13.54
N THR A 413 9.58 -8.94 -12.94
CA THR A 413 9.64 -8.77 -11.47
C THR A 413 8.25 -8.81 -10.84
N VAL A 414 7.28 -8.14 -11.45
CA VAL A 414 5.86 -8.15 -11.01
C VAL A 414 5.28 -9.57 -11.08
N VAL A 415 5.49 -10.29 -12.18
CA VAL A 415 4.98 -11.66 -12.35
C VAL A 415 5.64 -12.64 -11.38
N GLU A 416 6.96 -12.56 -11.19
CA GLU A 416 7.68 -13.39 -10.22
C GLU A 416 7.21 -13.12 -8.79
N CYS A 417 7.01 -11.85 -8.43
CA CYS A 417 6.42 -11.48 -7.14
C CYS A 417 5.00 -12.03 -7.00
N ALA A 418 4.15 -11.87 -8.02
CA ALA A 418 2.80 -12.41 -8.04
C ALA A 418 2.78 -13.94 -7.84
N ARG A 419 3.66 -14.69 -8.51
CA ARG A 419 3.81 -16.13 -8.30
C ARG A 419 4.17 -16.46 -6.85
N LYS A 420 5.15 -15.75 -6.26
CA LYS A 420 5.53 -15.92 -4.85
C LYS A 420 4.39 -15.61 -3.90
N ILE A 421 3.59 -14.58 -4.17
CA ILE A 421 2.39 -14.27 -3.37
C ILE A 421 1.41 -15.45 -3.39
N VAL A 422 1.17 -16.04 -4.55
CA VAL A 422 0.26 -17.21 -4.67
C VAL A 422 0.79 -18.39 -3.87
N THR A 423 2.08 -18.71 -4.00
CA THR A 423 2.65 -19.92 -3.39
C THR A 423 3.00 -19.76 -1.91
N ASP A 424 3.62 -18.65 -1.54
CA ASP A 424 4.27 -18.43 -0.24
C ASP A 424 3.49 -17.44 0.64
N GLY A 425 2.50 -16.76 0.05
CA GLY A 425 1.67 -15.76 0.70
C GLY A 425 2.19 -14.32 0.57
N PRO A 426 1.30 -13.32 0.71
CA PRO A 426 1.64 -11.91 0.58
C PRO A 426 2.81 -11.46 1.45
N GLN A 427 2.76 -11.80 2.75
CA GLN A 427 3.73 -11.34 3.73
C GLN A 427 5.15 -11.79 3.38
N SER A 428 5.31 -13.06 3.00
CA SER A 428 6.61 -13.63 2.62
C SER A 428 7.16 -13.03 1.32
N ALA A 429 6.29 -12.86 0.33
CA ALA A 429 6.67 -12.38 -1.00
C ALA A 429 7.01 -10.87 -1.05
N LEU A 430 6.49 -10.08 -0.11
CA LEU A 430 6.63 -8.63 -0.05
C LEU A 430 7.21 -8.16 1.31
N PRO A 431 8.52 -8.38 1.57
CA PRO A 431 9.11 -8.04 2.87
C PRO A 431 9.22 -6.54 3.16
N ASP A 432 9.32 -5.71 2.13
CA ASP A 432 9.48 -4.25 2.25
C ASP A 432 8.24 -3.48 1.78
N VAL A 433 7.06 -4.11 1.73
CA VAL A 433 5.81 -3.44 1.36
C VAL A 433 4.79 -3.65 2.49
N PRO A 434 4.08 -2.60 2.92
CA PRO A 434 3.04 -2.75 3.92
C PRO A 434 1.85 -3.55 3.37
N ILE A 435 1.36 -4.49 4.16
CA ILE A 435 0.17 -5.28 3.82
C ILE A 435 -0.89 -5.04 4.88
N GLU A 436 -2.05 -4.58 4.43
CA GLU A 436 -3.22 -4.48 5.30
C GLU A 436 -3.96 -5.82 5.33
N LYS A 437 -4.40 -6.22 6.53
CA LYS A 437 -5.25 -7.40 6.73
C LYS A 437 -6.44 -7.05 7.61
N VAL A 438 -7.64 -7.24 7.07
CA VAL A 438 -8.90 -7.09 7.80
C VAL A 438 -9.68 -8.39 7.62
N GLY A 439 -9.74 -9.21 8.66
CA GLY A 439 -10.29 -10.56 8.54
C GLY A 439 -9.58 -11.37 7.45
N ALA A 440 -10.33 -11.86 6.47
CA ALA A 440 -9.81 -12.55 5.29
C ALA A 440 -9.41 -11.59 4.14
N TRP A 441 -9.81 -10.31 4.19
CA TRP A 441 -9.43 -9.32 3.18
C TRP A 441 -7.99 -8.85 3.37
N GLN A 442 -7.23 -8.77 2.28
CA GLN A 442 -5.84 -8.29 2.27
C GLN A 442 -5.56 -7.45 1.03
N SER A 443 -4.74 -6.41 1.17
CA SER A 443 -4.22 -5.64 0.04
C SER A 443 -2.88 -4.97 0.37
N ALA A 444 -2.08 -4.74 -0.68
CA ALA A 444 -0.89 -3.89 -0.67
C ALA A 444 -1.08 -2.61 -1.50
N ASP A 445 -2.27 -2.39 -2.09
CA ASP A 445 -2.57 -1.17 -2.83
C ASP A 445 -2.99 -0.06 -1.86
N ARG A 446 -2.18 1.01 -1.79
CA ARG A 446 -2.43 2.18 -0.94
C ARG A 446 -3.88 2.68 -1.00
N ARG A 447 -4.51 2.75 -2.18
CA ARG A 447 -5.86 3.33 -2.31
C ARG A 447 -6.93 2.42 -1.72
N GLU A 448 -6.78 1.11 -1.88
CA GLU A 448 -7.69 0.15 -1.26
C GLU A 448 -7.52 0.14 0.27
N ILE A 449 -6.27 0.15 0.76
CA ILE A 449 -5.96 0.25 2.19
C ILE A 449 -6.59 1.51 2.79
N GLU A 450 -6.37 2.67 2.16
CA GLU A 450 -6.91 3.93 2.67
C GLU A 450 -8.45 3.94 2.68
N GLY A 451 -9.08 3.39 1.64
CA GLY A 451 -10.55 3.25 1.58
C GLY A 451 -11.11 2.34 2.67
N VAL A 452 -10.53 1.14 2.84
CA VAL A 452 -10.93 0.19 3.89
C VAL A 452 -10.78 0.81 5.28
N ARG A 453 -9.65 1.45 5.57
CA ARG A 453 -9.43 2.08 6.88
C ARG A 453 -10.29 3.31 7.10
N SER A 454 -10.57 4.10 6.06
CA SER A 454 -11.49 5.23 6.18
C SER A 454 -12.88 4.76 6.60
N VAL A 455 -13.39 3.68 6.00
CA VAL A 455 -14.67 3.08 6.37
C VAL A 455 -14.61 2.43 7.76
N GLY A 456 -13.56 1.66 8.05
CA GLY A 456 -13.37 1.01 9.34
C GLY A 456 -13.30 2.00 10.51
N ASN A 457 -12.57 3.11 10.35
CA ASN A 457 -12.50 4.17 11.35
C ASN A 457 -13.86 4.84 11.56
N ALA A 458 -14.60 5.12 10.49
CA ALA A 458 -15.94 5.71 10.58
C ALA A 458 -16.93 4.79 11.32
N ILE A 459 -16.91 3.48 11.04
CA ILE A 459 -17.74 2.50 11.75
C ILE A 459 -17.32 2.43 13.22
N GLN A 460 -16.01 2.35 13.50
CA GLN A 460 -15.51 2.25 14.86
C GLN A 460 -15.89 3.48 15.71
N GLU A 461 -15.79 4.68 15.17
CA GLU A 461 -16.20 5.92 15.84
C GLU A 461 -17.71 5.91 16.12
N TYR A 462 -18.52 5.51 15.12
CA TYR A 462 -19.98 5.42 15.28
C TYR A 462 -20.40 4.39 16.34
N LEU A 463 -19.69 3.26 16.45
CA LEU A 463 -19.96 2.24 17.49
C LEU A 463 -19.66 2.73 18.91
N GLN A 464 -18.90 3.81 19.08
CA GLN A 464 -18.65 4.43 20.39
C GLN A 464 -19.75 5.41 20.80
N GLU A 465 -20.61 5.84 19.86
CA GLU A 465 -21.73 6.72 20.15
C GLU A 465 -22.79 5.99 20.98
N LYS A 466 -23.28 6.65 22.05
CA LYS A 466 -24.37 6.12 22.86
C LYS A 466 -25.71 6.38 22.18
N ASN A 467 -26.42 5.31 21.81
CA ASN A 467 -27.77 5.37 21.22
C ASN A 467 -27.87 6.33 20.01
N PRO A 468 -27.13 6.07 18.92
CA PRO A 468 -27.16 6.95 17.75
C PRO A 468 -28.57 7.03 17.17
N LYS A 469 -29.00 8.26 16.84
CA LYS A 469 -30.35 8.55 16.33
C LYS A 469 -30.45 8.48 14.81
N THR A 470 -29.34 8.70 14.11
CA THR A 470 -29.26 8.72 12.65
C THR A 470 -28.23 7.68 12.18
N PRO A 471 -28.39 7.10 10.99
CA PRO A 471 -27.49 6.07 10.50
C PRO A 471 -26.16 6.62 9.98
N LEU A 472 -25.10 5.83 10.12
CA LEU A 472 -23.83 6.03 9.43
C LEU A 472 -23.97 5.57 7.97
N CYS A 473 -23.89 6.50 7.02
CA CYS A 473 -24.06 6.21 5.60
C CYS A 473 -22.72 6.10 4.88
N LEU A 474 -22.48 4.97 4.21
CA LEU A 474 -21.25 4.58 3.55
C LEU A 474 -21.54 4.22 2.09
N ALA A 475 -20.60 4.48 1.18
CA ALA A 475 -20.73 4.07 -0.22
C ALA A 475 -19.58 3.15 -0.68
N VAL A 476 -19.90 2.17 -1.51
CA VAL A 476 -18.95 1.19 -2.04
C VAL A 476 -19.08 1.16 -3.56
N PHE A 477 -17.99 1.44 -4.25
CA PHE A 477 -17.93 1.44 -5.71
C PHE A 477 -16.94 0.40 -6.21
N GLY A 478 -17.21 -0.12 -7.41
CA GLY A 478 -16.35 -1.09 -8.07
C GLY A 478 -17.12 -1.91 -9.10
N PRO A 479 -16.42 -2.52 -10.07
CA PRO A 479 -17.08 -3.31 -11.11
C PRO A 479 -17.85 -4.51 -10.51
N PRO A 480 -18.80 -5.09 -11.27
CA PRO A 480 -19.46 -6.33 -10.87
C PRO A 480 -18.42 -7.41 -10.54
N GLY A 481 -18.62 -8.11 -9.41
CA GLY A 481 -17.70 -9.16 -8.97
C GLY A 481 -16.35 -8.69 -8.42
N ALA A 482 -16.17 -7.40 -8.09
CA ALA A 482 -14.94 -6.88 -7.50
C ALA A 482 -14.74 -7.21 -6.00
N GLY A 483 -15.78 -7.73 -5.32
CA GLY A 483 -15.72 -8.04 -3.88
C GLY A 483 -16.23 -6.93 -2.95
N LYS A 484 -17.18 -6.10 -3.43
CA LYS A 484 -17.78 -4.98 -2.68
C LYS A 484 -18.30 -5.36 -1.28
N SER A 485 -19.26 -6.29 -1.24
CA SER A 485 -19.86 -6.72 0.02
C SER A 485 -18.85 -7.46 0.90
N PHE A 486 -17.95 -8.24 0.28
CA PHE A 486 -16.90 -8.97 0.99
C PHE A 486 -16.02 -8.04 1.83
N ALA A 487 -15.47 -6.97 1.22
CA ALA A 487 -14.60 -6.03 1.94
C ALA A 487 -15.29 -5.41 3.17
N VAL A 488 -16.54 -4.95 3.03
CA VAL A 488 -17.26 -4.31 4.14
C VAL A 488 -17.69 -5.32 5.21
N MET A 489 -18.06 -6.55 4.83
CA MET A 489 -18.35 -7.61 5.79
C MET A 489 -17.13 -7.99 6.62
N GLU A 490 -15.94 -8.04 6.02
CA GLU A 490 -14.71 -8.31 6.78
C GLU A 490 -14.39 -7.17 7.76
N ILE A 491 -14.59 -5.90 7.37
CA ILE A 491 -14.47 -4.74 8.28
C ILE A 491 -15.44 -4.88 9.46
N ALA A 492 -16.71 -5.13 9.16
CA ALA A 492 -17.75 -5.25 10.18
C ALA A 492 -17.46 -6.40 11.15
N ARG A 493 -17.08 -7.57 10.64
CA ARG A 493 -16.69 -8.73 11.46
C ARG A 493 -15.49 -8.40 12.35
N GLY A 494 -14.47 -7.73 11.80
CA GLY A 494 -13.29 -7.30 12.55
C GLY A 494 -13.58 -6.29 13.67
N LEU A 495 -14.70 -5.57 13.57
CA LEU A 495 -15.19 -4.65 14.60
C LEU A 495 -16.22 -5.28 15.56
N GLY A 496 -16.45 -6.59 15.45
CA GLY A 496 -17.34 -7.33 16.34
C GLY A 496 -18.82 -7.29 15.96
N LEU A 497 -19.17 -6.87 14.75
CA LEU A 497 -20.54 -6.95 14.24
C LEU A 497 -20.82 -8.37 13.72
N GLY A 498 -21.82 -9.04 14.31
CA GLY A 498 -22.25 -10.37 13.93
C GLY A 498 -23.02 -10.41 12.60
N SER A 499 -22.99 -11.57 11.93
CA SER A 499 -23.69 -11.79 10.66
C SER A 499 -25.21 -11.72 10.78
N GLU A 500 -25.75 -11.98 11.96
CA GLU A 500 -27.17 -11.91 12.28
C GLU A 500 -27.73 -10.48 12.26
N CYS A 501 -26.85 -9.48 12.40
CA CYS A 501 -27.21 -8.07 12.33
C CYS A 501 -27.11 -7.51 10.89
N CYS A 502 -26.69 -8.34 9.93
CA CYS A 502 -26.46 -7.94 8.54
C CYS A 502 -27.73 -8.18 7.70
N LEU A 503 -28.26 -7.11 7.11
CA LEU A 503 -29.38 -7.14 6.17
C LEU A 503 -28.89 -6.75 4.78
N THR A 504 -29.32 -7.46 3.74
CA THR A 504 -28.99 -7.13 2.34
C THR A 504 -30.28 -7.00 1.53
N PHE A 505 -30.44 -5.86 0.87
CA PHE A 505 -31.56 -5.55 -0.01
C PHE A 505 -31.01 -5.18 -1.39
N ASN A 506 -31.36 -5.95 -2.42
CA ASN A 506 -30.99 -5.64 -3.80
C ASN A 506 -32.10 -4.81 -4.45
N LEU A 507 -31.83 -3.55 -4.77
CA LEU A 507 -32.84 -2.61 -5.27
C LEU A 507 -33.30 -2.88 -6.71
N SER A 508 -32.56 -3.65 -7.51
CA SER A 508 -33.05 -4.05 -8.83
C SER A 508 -34.16 -5.10 -8.78
N GLN A 509 -34.33 -5.76 -7.63
CA GLN A 509 -35.44 -6.70 -7.40
C GLN A 509 -36.71 -5.98 -6.93
N PHE A 510 -36.62 -4.70 -6.55
CA PHE A 510 -37.75 -3.94 -6.04
C PHE A 510 -38.52 -3.35 -7.22
N THR A 511 -39.83 -3.60 -7.26
CA THR A 511 -40.69 -3.11 -8.33
C THR A 511 -41.24 -1.71 -8.05
N SER A 512 -41.30 -1.31 -6.77
CA SER A 512 -41.82 -0.01 -6.34
C SER A 512 -41.12 0.53 -5.08
N PRO A 513 -40.99 1.87 -4.93
CA PRO A 513 -40.53 2.51 -3.69
C PRO A 513 -41.30 2.11 -2.43
N HIS A 514 -42.55 1.65 -2.56
CA HIS A 514 -43.35 1.21 -1.42
C HIS A 514 -42.75 -0.01 -0.70
N GLU A 515 -41.97 -0.84 -1.39
CA GLU A 515 -41.31 -2.02 -0.82
C GLU A 515 -40.21 -1.66 0.20
N LEU A 516 -39.63 -0.46 0.12
CA LEU A 516 -38.65 0.04 1.10
C LEU A 516 -39.23 0.07 2.52
N SER A 517 -40.53 0.28 2.68
CA SER A 517 -41.18 0.27 3.99
C SER A 517 -41.02 -1.08 4.73
N ALA A 518 -41.04 -2.20 4.00
CA ALA A 518 -40.83 -3.52 4.59
C ALA A 518 -39.37 -3.71 5.03
N ALA A 519 -38.41 -3.23 4.23
CA ALA A 519 -37.00 -3.23 4.57
C ALA A 519 -36.72 -2.35 5.82
N PHE A 520 -37.25 -1.14 5.85
CA PHE A 520 -37.13 -0.22 7.00
C PHE A 520 -37.72 -0.79 8.30
N ARG A 521 -38.82 -1.54 8.24
CA ARG A 521 -39.35 -2.26 9.41
C ARG A 521 -38.35 -3.28 9.96
N GLN A 522 -37.74 -4.09 9.09
CA GLN A 522 -36.75 -5.10 9.53
C GLN A 522 -35.53 -4.46 10.20
N ILE A 523 -35.06 -3.33 9.66
CA ILE A 523 -33.95 -2.56 10.25
C ILE A 523 -34.32 -2.07 11.65
N ARG A 524 -35.51 -1.47 11.80
CA ARG A 524 -36.03 -0.99 13.07
C ARG A 524 -36.17 -2.13 14.10
N ASP A 525 -36.61 -3.31 13.68
CA ASP A 525 -36.80 -4.46 14.57
C ASP A 525 -35.48 -4.94 15.18
N LEU A 526 -34.35 -4.87 14.45
CA LEU A 526 -33.02 -5.16 14.99
C LEU A 526 -32.61 -4.13 16.05
N GLN A 527 -32.83 -2.84 15.76
CA GLN A 527 -32.51 -1.78 16.71
C GLN A 527 -33.33 -1.90 18.00
N LEU A 528 -34.62 -2.26 17.91
CA LEU A 528 -35.48 -2.53 19.06
C LEU A 528 -35.00 -3.73 19.90
N ARG A 529 -34.28 -4.67 19.30
CA ARG A 529 -33.62 -5.79 20.00
C ARG A 529 -32.26 -5.40 20.59
N GLY A 530 -31.84 -4.14 20.48
CA GLY A 530 -30.54 -3.66 20.95
C GLY A 530 -29.37 -4.09 20.06
N GLN A 531 -29.64 -4.54 18.84
CA GLN A 531 -28.62 -4.96 17.87
C GLN A 531 -28.34 -3.82 16.89
N MET A 532 -27.06 -3.58 16.58
CA MET A 532 -26.65 -2.54 15.63
C MET A 532 -26.85 -3.05 14.19
N PRO A 533 -27.81 -2.52 13.42
CA PRO A 533 -28.08 -3.02 12.06
C PRO A 533 -26.95 -2.63 11.10
N LEU A 534 -26.43 -3.59 10.33
CA LEU A 534 -25.58 -3.35 9.17
C LEU A 534 -26.40 -3.65 7.90
N VAL A 535 -26.68 -2.63 7.09
CA VAL A 535 -27.63 -2.73 5.98
C VAL A 535 -26.93 -2.48 4.67
N PHE A 536 -26.96 -3.45 3.77
CA PHE A 536 -26.49 -3.32 2.39
C PHE A 536 -27.66 -2.99 1.46
N TRP A 537 -27.58 -1.84 0.81
CA TRP A 537 -28.42 -1.45 -0.31
C TRP A 537 -27.63 -1.73 -1.60
N ASP A 538 -27.76 -2.95 -2.12
CA ASP A 538 -27.06 -3.38 -3.33
C ASP A 538 -27.79 -2.90 -4.58
N GLU A 539 -27.03 -2.63 -5.64
CA GLU A 539 -27.52 -2.01 -6.88
C GLU A 539 -28.32 -0.73 -6.62
N PHE A 540 -27.87 0.11 -5.68
CA PHE A 540 -28.57 1.35 -5.32
C PHE A 540 -28.67 2.35 -6.47
N ASP A 541 -27.81 2.19 -7.47
CA ASP A 541 -27.72 2.96 -8.69
C ASP A 541 -28.60 2.43 -9.83
N ALA A 542 -29.42 1.40 -9.58
CA ALA A 542 -30.44 0.92 -10.49
C ALA A 542 -31.49 2.02 -10.80
N PRO A 543 -32.12 2.00 -11.99
CA PRO A 543 -33.22 2.91 -12.29
C PRO A 543 -34.43 2.59 -11.40
N CYS A 544 -35.20 3.61 -11.06
CA CYS A 544 -36.47 3.50 -10.33
C CYS A 544 -37.51 4.38 -11.01
N GLU A 545 -38.72 3.84 -11.25
CA GLU A 545 -39.83 4.57 -11.90
C GLU A 545 -39.42 5.25 -13.22
N GLY A 546 -38.56 4.59 -14.02
CA GLY A 546 -38.09 5.10 -15.31
C GLY A 546 -37.01 6.19 -15.22
N GLN A 547 -36.52 6.52 -14.02
CA GLN A 547 -35.47 7.50 -13.80
C GLN A 547 -34.18 6.85 -13.31
N GLU A 548 -33.06 7.16 -13.97
CA GLU A 548 -31.71 6.78 -13.50
C GLU A 548 -31.45 7.35 -12.09
N LEU A 549 -30.85 6.54 -11.21
CA LEU A 549 -30.62 6.89 -9.81
C LEU A 549 -31.91 7.29 -9.07
N GLY A 550 -33.09 6.85 -9.53
CA GLY A 550 -34.38 7.25 -8.98
C GLY A 550 -34.56 6.92 -7.49
N TRP A 551 -33.86 5.89 -7.01
CA TRP A 551 -33.88 5.44 -5.60
C TRP A 551 -33.33 6.48 -4.61
N LEU A 552 -32.38 7.33 -4.99
CA LEU A 552 -31.62 8.18 -4.06
C LEU A 552 -32.51 9.11 -3.23
N ARG A 553 -33.58 9.67 -3.82
CA ARG A 553 -34.50 10.59 -3.13
C ARG A 553 -35.18 9.96 -1.92
N TYR A 554 -35.43 8.65 -1.96
CA TYR A 554 -36.17 7.93 -0.91
C TYR A 554 -35.28 7.62 0.30
N PHE A 555 -33.95 7.72 0.14
CA PHE A 555 -33.00 7.54 1.23
C PHE A 555 -32.66 8.84 1.97
N LEU A 556 -32.99 10.03 1.43
CA LEU A 556 -32.56 11.30 2.03
C LEU A 556 -33.03 11.51 3.47
N ALA A 557 -34.31 11.25 3.75
CA ALA A 557 -34.87 11.33 5.11
C ALA A 557 -34.33 10.21 6.02
N PRO A 558 -34.31 8.93 5.59
CA PRO A 558 -33.64 7.87 6.36
C PRO A 558 -32.19 8.19 6.73
N MET A 559 -31.40 8.75 5.81
CA MET A 559 -30.00 9.10 6.04
C MET A 559 -29.82 10.31 6.96
N GLN A 560 -30.67 11.33 6.81
CA GLN A 560 -30.53 12.60 7.52
C GLN A 560 -31.12 12.56 8.93
N ASP A 561 -32.35 12.06 9.02
CA ASP A 561 -33.19 12.20 10.22
C ASP A 561 -33.37 10.85 10.94
N GLY A 562 -32.97 9.73 10.31
CA GLY A 562 -33.20 8.40 10.86
C GLY A 562 -34.69 8.07 10.91
N GLU A 563 -35.45 8.54 9.93
CA GLU A 563 -36.91 8.42 9.85
C GLU A 563 -37.35 8.08 8.41
N TYR A 564 -38.51 7.42 8.27
CA TYR A 564 -39.13 7.18 6.98
C TYR A 564 -40.64 7.41 7.04
N THR A 565 -41.23 7.81 5.91
CA THR A 565 -42.67 8.04 5.80
C THR A 565 -43.35 6.87 5.11
N HIS A 566 -44.37 6.29 5.73
CA HIS A 566 -45.23 5.27 5.13
C HIS A 566 -46.70 5.68 5.26
N GLN A 567 -47.41 5.76 4.13
CA GLN A 567 -48.83 6.18 4.08
C GLN A 567 -49.12 7.51 4.81
N GLY A 568 -48.18 8.46 4.72
CA GLY A 568 -48.30 9.79 5.37
C GLY A 568 -47.93 9.81 6.86
N VAL A 569 -47.57 8.67 7.46
CA VAL A 569 -47.12 8.58 8.85
C VAL A 569 -45.60 8.48 8.90
N VAL A 570 -44.98 9.30 9.74
CA VAL A 570 -43.53 9.26 9.98
C VAL A 570 -43.22 8.19 11.02
N HIS A 571 -42.26 7.34 10.71
CA HIS A 571 -41.79 6.27 11.58
C HIS A 571 -40.30 6.45 11.89
N PRO A 572 -39.87 6.33 13.17
CA PRO A 572 -38.46 6.30 13.50
C PRO A 572 -37.83 5.01 12.97
N LEU A 573 -36.68 5.17 12.33
CA LEU A 573 -35.80 4.11 11.86
C LEU A 573 -34.61 3.93 12.80
N GLY A 574 -34.15 5.05 13.39
CA GLY A 574 -33.04 5.15 14.33
C GLY A 574 -31.66 4.90 13.73
N GLY A 575 -30.71 4.50 14.57
CA GLY A 575 -29.32 4.28 14.17
C GLY A 575 -29.11 3.00 13.36
N GLY A 576 -27.95 2.91 12.72
CA GLY A 576 -27.53 1.77 11.90
C GLY A 576 -26.39 2.15 10.97
N ILE A 577 -25.78 1.17 10.33
CA ILE A 577 -24.70 1.37 9.36
C ILE A 577 -25.25 1.00 7.99
N TYR A 578 -25.42 1.99 7.10
CA TYR A 578 -26.02 1.79 5.78
C TYR A 578 -24.95 1.87 4.71
N VAL A 579 -24.84 0.81 3.92
CA VAL A 579 -23.82 0.61 2.91
C VAL A 579 -24.50 0.60 1.54
N PHE A 580 -24.25 1.62 0.74
CA PHE A 580 -24.78 1.75 -0.61
C PHE A 580 -23.75 1.20 -1.62
N ALA A 581 -24.03 0.05 -2.21
CA ALA A 581 -23.11 -0.65 -3.11
C ALA A 581 -23.57 -0.52 -4.58
N GLY A 582 -22.78 0.20 -5.39
CA GLY A 582 -23.10 0.50 -6.78
C GLY A 582 -22.28 -0.34 -7.76
N ALA A 583 -22.81 -0.55 -8.97
CA ALA A 583 -22.13 -1.31 -10.02
C ALA A 583 -22.04 -0.58 -11.37
N THR A 584 -22.86 0.45 -11.60
CA THR A 584 -22.89 1.23 -12.85
C THR A 584 -21.70 2.19 -12.95
N ARG A 585 -21.25 2.73 -11.81
CA ARG A 585 -20.04 3.55 -11.69
C ARG A 585 -18.99 2.80 -10.89
N HIS A 586 -17.74 2.81 -11.34
CA HIS A 586 -16.68 1.99 -10.76
C HIS A 586 -15.90 2.72 -9.67
N SER A 587 -16.06 4.04 -9.54
CA SER A 587 -15.49 4.82 -8.46
C SER A 587 -16.42 5.93 -7.98
N PHE A 588 -16.18 6.41 -6.75
CA PHE A 588 -16.88 7.56 -6.19
C PHE A 588 -16.66 8.83 -7.03
N GLU A 589 -15.47 9.01 -7.59
CA GLU A 589 -15.16 10.14 -8.47
C GLU A 589 -16.01 10.11 -9.73
N GLU A 590 -16.19 8.94 -10.36
CA GLU A 590 -17.08 8.77 -11.51
C GLU A 590 -18.55 9.01 -11.15
N PHE A 591 -18.98 8.54 -9.98
CA PHE A 591 -20.35 8.75 -9.49
C PHE A 591 -20.64 10.23 -9.20
N ARG A 592 -19.68 10.90 -8.55
CA ARG A 592 -19.77 12.33 -8.23
C ARG A 592 -19.63 13.19 -9.49
N ALA A 593 -18.92 12.73 -10.51
CA ALA A 593 -18.81 13.43 -11.78
C ALA A 593 -20.19 13.53 -12.47
N GLY A 594 -20.39 14.62 -13.21
CA GLY A 594 -21.66 14.93 -13.86
C GLY A 594 -22.65 15.65 -12.92
N ASP A 595 -23.22 16.74 -13.43
CA ASP A 595 -24.25 17.54 -12.77
C ASP A 595 -25.37 17.87 -13.78
N SER A 596 -25.84 16.81 -14.44
CA SER A 596 -26.91 16.92 -15.43
C SER A 596 -28.25 17.27 -14.74
N HIS A 597 -29.22 17.74 -15.53
CA HIS A 597 -30.57 17.96 -15.01
C HIS A 597 -31.17 16.66 -14.42
N GLN A 598 -30.84 15.50 -15.00
CA GLN A 598 -31.27 14.20 -14.51
C GLN A 598 -30.63 13.86 -13.15
N ASP A 599 -29.33 14.14 -12.96
CA ASP A 599 -28.64 13.95 -11.68
C ASP A 599 -29.26 14.78 -10.55
N ARG A 600 -29.59 16.04 -10.83
CA ARG A 600 -30.24 16.95 -9.88
C ARG A 600 -31.68 16.52 -9.57
N ALA A 601 -32.42 16.09 -10.59
CA ALA A 601 -33.75 15.53 -10.42
C ALA A 601 -33.74 14.24 -9.58
N ALA A 602 -32.67 13.45 -9.67
CA ALA A 602 -32.46 12.25 -8.86
C ALA A 602 -31.98 12.58 -7.43
N LYS A 603 -31.68 13.85 -7.11
CA LYS A 603 -31.12 14.28 -5.82
C LYS A 603 -29.73 13.70 -5.53
N LYS A 604 -28.93 13.45 -6.57
CA LYS A 604 -27.55 12.95 -6.43
C LYS A 604 -26.68 13.85 -5.54
N PRO A 605 -26.66 15.19 -5.69
CA PRO A 605 -25.85 16.06 -4.83
C PRO A 605 -26.23 15.97 -3.35
N ASP A 606 -27.53 15.94 -3.05
CA ASP A 606 -28.08 15.78 -1.69
C ASP A 606 -27.72 14.43 -1.07
N PHE A 607 -27.72 13.36 -1.87
CA PHE A 607 -27.34 12.04 -1.42
C PHE A 607 -25.84 11.99 -1.09
N VAL A 608 -24.99 12.51 -1.98
CA VAL A 608 -23.53 12.55 -1.80
C VAL A 608 -23.15 13.34 -0.55
N SER A 609 -23.84 14.45 -0.24
CA SER A 609 -23.54 15.26 0.96
C SER A 609 -23.87 14.55 2.27
N ARG A 610 -24.65 13.46 2.25
CA ARG A 610 -25.03 12.67 3.43
C ARG A 610 -24.16 11.42 3.63
N LEU A 611 -23.27 11.11 2.69
CA LEU A 611 -22.28 10.04 2.85
C LEU A 611 -21.16 10.49 3.79
N ARG A 612 -20.77 9.63 4.74
CA ARG A 612 -19.68 9.89 5.69
C ARG A 612 -18.34 9.33 5.23
N ALA A 613 -18.34 8.20 4.52
CA ALA A 613 -17.14 7.61 3.95
C ALA A 613 -17.48 6.79 2.70
N TYR A 614 -16.46 6.49 1.90
CA TYR A 614 -16.59 5.63 0.73
C TYR A 614 -15.35 4.75 0.55
N ILE A 615 -15.50 3.70 -0.24
CA ILE A 615 -14.41 2.83 -0.67
C ILE A 615 -14.57 2.52 -2.17
N ASN A 616 -13.45 2.62 -2.89
CA ASN A 616 -13.34 2.21 -4.29
C ASN A 616 -12.58 0.88 -4.35
N ILE A 617 -13.23 -0.19 -4.81
CA ILE A 617 -12.63 -1.53 -4.92
C ILE A 617 -12.32 -1.81 -6.37
N ARG A 618 -11.06 -2.17 -6.65
CA ARG A 618 -10.62 -2.42 -8.03
C ARG A 618 -10.96 -3.84 -8.47
N GLY A 619 -11.25 -4.00 -9.76
CA GLY A 619 -11.51 -5.31 -10.36
C GLY A 619 -10.24 -6.13 -10.62
N VAL A 620 -10.42 -7.44 -10.85
CA VAL A 620 -9.31 -8.36 -11.18
C VAL A 620 -8.78 -8.23 -12.59
N ASN A 621 -9.54 -7.66 -13.52
CA ASN A 621 -9.16 -7.61 -14.94
C ASN A 621 -8.16 -6.49 -15.27
N GLY A 622 -7.73 -5.71 -14.28
CA GLY A 622 -7.18 -4.39 -14.55
C GLY A 622 -8.18 -3.55 -15.37
N THR A 623 -7.76 -2.36 -15.80
CA THR A 623 -8.46 -1.63 -16.84
C THR A 623 -7.57 -1.66 -18.07
N PRO A 624 -7.85 -2.51 -19.08
CA PRO A 624 -7.02 -2.55 -20.30
C PRO A 624 -6.96 -1.19 -21.00
N ASN A 625 -8.01 -0.38 -20.81
CA ASN A 625 -8.17 0.95 -21.39
C ASN A 625 -7.37 2.06 -20.68
N THR A 626 -6.59 1.74 -19.65
CA THR A 626 -5.59 2.65 -19.13
C THR A 626 -4.31 1.88 -18.83
N VAL A 627 -3.22 2.22 -19.52
CA VAL A 627 -1.82 1.79 -19.28
C VAL A 627 -1.32 2.07 -17.83
N LYS A 628 -2.23 2.50 -16.94
CA LYS A 628 -2.01 2.96 -15.57
C LYS A 628 -2.06 1.85 -14.52
N ASP A 629 -2.89 0.80 -14.64
CA ASP A 629 -2.97 -0.25 -13.61
C ASP A 629 -2.05 -1.43 -13.93
N ARG A 630 -0.73 -1.22 -13.83
CA ARG A 630 0.29 -2.25 -14.12
C ARG A 630 0.39 -3.35 -13.04
N LEU A 631 -0.24 -3.15 -11.88
CA LEU A 631 -0.13 -4.02 -10.71
C LEU A 631 -1.38 -4.89 -10.49
N TYR A 632 -2.32 -4.95 -11.44
CA TYR A 632 -3.50 -5.81 -11.33
C TYR A 632 -3.14 -7.29 -11.15
N ILE A 633 -1.98 -7.74 -11.67
CA ILE A 633 -1.48 -9.11 -11.49
C ILE A 633 -1.16 -9.40 -10.02
N ILE A 634 -0.63 -8.42 -9.28
CA ILE A 634 -0.41 -8.54 -7.83
C ILE A 634 -1.76 -8.68 -7.12
N ARG A 635 -2.77 -7.87 -7.51
CA ARG A 635 -4.14 -8.00 -6.97
C ARG A 635 -4.74 -9.37 -7.22
N ARG A 636 -4.57 -9.93 -8.43
CA ARG A 636 -4.98 -11.31 -8.76
C ARG A 636 -4.27 -12.33 -7.89
N ALA A 637 -2.97 -12.14 -7.62
CA ALA A 637 -2.21 -13.04 -6.78
C ALA A 637 -2.71 -13.05 -5.33
N PHE A 638 -3.03 -11.89 -4.75
CA PHE A 638 -3.64 -11.79 -3.42
C PHE A 638 -4.96 -12.57 -3.35
N LEU A 639 -5.85 -12.34 -4.32
CA LEU A 639 -7.14 -13.02 -4.37
C LEU A 639 -7.02 -14.52 -4.62
N LEU A 640 -6.14 -14.93 -5.54
CA LEU A 640 -5.88 -16.34 -5.82
C LEU A 640 -5.34 -17.05 -4.57
N HIS A 641 -4.35 -16.46 -3.89
CA HIS A 641 -3.84 -17.00 -2.63
C HIS A 641 -4.96 -17.15 -1.59
N GLN A 642 -5.78 -16.12 -1.42
CA GLN A 642 -6.91 -16.15 -0.50
C GLN A 642 -7.93 -17.25 -0.85
N TYR A 643 -8.26 -17.43 -2.14
CA TYR A 643 -9.16 -18.48 -2.58
C TYR A 643 -8.57 -19.87 -2.38
N LEU A 644 -7.26 -20.04 -2.52
CA LEU A 644 -6.58 -21.31 -2.22
C LEU A 644 -6.60 -21.63 -0.72
N GLU A 645 -6.37 -20.64 0.15
CA GLU A 645 -6.49 -20.78 1.61
C GLU A 645 -7.90 -21.22 2.04
N ILE A 646 -8.94 -20.63 1.43
CA ILE A 646 -10.33 -20.93 1.77
C ILE A 646 -10.79 -22.29 1.22
N ASN A 647 -10.51 -22.57 -0.06
CA ASN A 647 -11.14 -23.69 -0.78
C ASN A 647 -10.24 -24.93 -0.84
N THR A 648 -8.92 -24.80 -0.67
CA THR A 648 -7.95 -25.87 -0.92
C THR A 648 -6.80 -25.97 0.11
N PRO A 649 -7.07 -25.87 1.43
CA PRO A 649 -6.01 -25.93 2.45
C PRO A 649 -5.17 -27.23 2.39
N GLN A 650 -5.74 -28.32 1.88
CA GLN A 650 -5.06 -29.61 1.70
C GLN A 650 -3.89 -29.59 0.69
N LEU A 651 -3.77 -28.56 -0.14
CA LEU A 651 -2.68 -28.43 -1.13
C LEU A 651 -1.43 -27.76 -0.55
N LYS A 652 -1.45 -27.41 0.74
CA LYS A 652 -0.38 -26.71 1.44
C LYS A 652 0.58 -27.71 2.09
N ILE A 653 1.89 -27.52 1.88
CA ILE A 653 2.96 -28.24 2.56
C ILE A 653 3.79 -27.22 3.33
N GLY A 654 3.75 -27.28 4.68
CA GLY A 654 4.23 -26.19 5.52
C GLY A 654 3.40 -24.93 5.29
N ASP A 655 4.06 -23.81 4.98
CA ASP A 655 3.38 -22.55 4.64
C ASP A 655 3.21 -22.31 3.13
N ARG A 656 3.53 -23.31 2.29
CA ARG A 656 3.60 -23.14 0.84
C ARG A 656 2.59 -23.98 0.09
N PHE A 657 1.82 -23.34 -0.80
CA PHE A 657 0.92 -24.03 -1.72
C PHE A 657 1.68 -24.76 -2.83
N GLN A 658 1.28 -26.00 -3.08
CA GLN A 658 1.79 -26.80 -4.18
C GLN A 658 0.90 -26.58 -5.41
N ILE A 659 1.39 -25.80 -6.37
CA ILE A 659 0.67 -25.47 -7.62
C ILE A 659 1.65 -25.45 -8.79
N ASP A 660 1.21 -25.95 -9.94
CA ASP A 660 2.01 -25.93 -11.17
C ASP A 660 2.22 -24.50 -11.67
N ALA A 661 3.45 -24.18 -12.07
CA ALA A 661 3.81 -22.85 -12.56
C ALA A 661 2.97 -22.40 -13.78
N GLY A 662 2.57 -23.34 -14.64
CA GLY A 662 1.67 -23.08 -15.76
C GLY A 662 0.25 -22.73 -15.29
N VAL A 663 -0.27 -23.43 -14.27
CA VAL A 663 -1.58 -23.12 -13.69
C VAL A 663 -1.57 -21.74 -13.03
N VAL A 664 -0.53 -21.42 -12.24
CA VAL A 664 -0.38 -20.06 -11.67
C VAL A 664 -0.37 -19.00 -12.77
N ASN A 665 0.38 -19.24 -13.85
CA ASN A 665 0.44 -18.32 -14.99
C ASN A 665 -0.92 -18.10 -15.63
N ALA A 666 -1.68 -19.17 -15.86
CA ALA A 666 -3.00 -19.07 -16.45
C ALA A 666 -3.92 -18.19 -15.61
N PHE A 667 -3.96 -18.41 -14.29
CA PHE A 667 -4.77 -17.57 -13.41
C PHE A 667 -4.30 -16.10 -13.35
N LEU A 668 -3.00 -15.86 -13.39
CA LEU A 668 -2.44 -14.52 -13.25
C LEU A 668 -2.49 -13.71 -14.55
N LYS A 669 -2.21 -14.34 -15.70
CA LYS A 669 -1.94 -13.67 -16.98
C LYS A 669 -3.09 -13.69 -17.97
N VAL A 670 -4.16 -14.46 -17.73
CA VAL A 670 -5.28 -14.52 -18.67
C VAL A 670 -5.89 -13.14 -18.88
N THR A 671 -6.19 -12.78 -20.12
CA THR A 671 -6.55 -11.41 -20.48
C THR A 671 -7.71 -10.89 -19.65
N ARG A 672 -8.76 -11.71 -19.49
CA ARG A 672 -9.99 -11.29 -18.80
C ARG A 672 -10.73 -12.45 -18.13
N TYR A 673 -11.28 -12.15 -16.96
CA TYR A 673 -12.31 -12.93 -16.29
C TYR A 673 -13.70 -12.35 -16.56
N THR A 674 -14.62 -13.16 -17.08
CA THR A 674 -15.96 -12.74 -17.53
C THR A 674 -16.76 -12.05 -16.42
N HIS A 675 -16.72 -12.59 -15.20
CA HIS A 675 -17.46 -12.08 -14.03
C HIS A 675 -16.52 -11.63 -12.90
N GLY A 676 -15.33 -11.14 -13.25
CA GLY A 676 -14.37 -10.63 -12.28
C GLY A 676 -13.86 -11.70 -11.31
N ALA A 677 -13.74 -11.36 -10.02
CA ALA A 677 -13.16 -12.26 -9.02
C ALA A 677 -13.99 -13.54 -8.81
N ARG A 678 -15.31 -13.48 -9.06
CA ARG A 678 -16.21 -14.65 -9.00
C ARG A 678 -15.83 -15.73 -10.02
N SER A 679 -15.42 -15.34 -11.23
CA SER A 679 -14.96 -16.29 -12.24
C SER A 679 -13.68 -16.99 -11.79
N MET A 680 -12.74 -16.25 -11.21
CA MET A 680 -11.50 -16.81 -10.65
C MET A 680 -11.79 -17.82 -9.53
N GLU A 681 -12.67 -17.45 -8.58
CA GLU A 681 -13.07 -18.33 -7.48
C GLU A 681 -13.77 -19.60 -7.98
N ASN A 682 -14.70 -19.48 -8.93
CA ASN A 682 -15.44 -20.60 -9.47
C ASN A 682 -14.54 -21.61 -10.20
N LEU A 683 -13.53 -21.15 -10.94
CA LEU A 683 -12.56 -22.05 -11.58
C LEU A 683 -11.85 -22.94 -10.54
N ILE A 684 -11.55 -22.41 -9.36
CA ILE A 684 -10.96 -23.18 -8.26
C ILE A 684 -12.00 -24.14 -7.67
N LYS A 685 -13.22 -23.66 -7.36
CA LYS A 685 -14.28 -24.51 -6.78
C LYS A 685 -14.71 -25.66 -7.67
N MET A 686 -14.65 -25.48 -8.99
CA MET A 686 -14.99 -26.49 -9.99
C MET A 686 -13.79 -27.38 -10.37
N SER A 687 -12.60 -27.10 -9.84
CA SER A 687 -11.43 -27.95 -10.02
C SER A 687 -11.52 -29.21 -9.15
N THR A 688 -10.91 -30.31 -9.60
CA THR A 688 -10.94 -31.60 -8.90
C THR A 688 -9.69 -31.79 -8.04
N PHE A 689 -9.88 -31.82 -6.71
CA PHE A 689 -8.80 -31.97 -5.73
C PHE A 689 -8.83 -33.28 -4.94
N THR A 690 -9.80 -34.16 -5.19
CA THR A 690 -9.93 -35.44 -4.47
C THR A 690 -8.65 -36.27 -4.61
N GLY A 691 -8.01 -36.59 -3.48
CA GLY A 691 -6.78 -37.38 -3.44
C GLY A 691 -5.52 -36.64 -3.91
N LYS A 692 -5.61 -35.35 -4.27
CA LYS A 692 -4.48 -34.56 -4.77
C LYS A 692 -3.85 -33.73 -3.66
N ARG A 693 -2.53 -33.57 -3.74
CA ARG A 693 -1.71 -32.70 -2.88
C ARG A 693 -1.08 -31.54 -3.62
N LYS A 694 -1.39 -31.39 -4.92
CA LYS A 694 -0.88 -30.34 -5.81
C LYS A 694 -1.99 -29.88 -6.75
N PHE A 695 -2.06 -28.57 -7.02
CA PHE A 695 -2.88 -28.03 -8.09
C PHE A 695 -2.13 -28.15 -9.42
N GLU A 696 -2.39 -29.25 -10.11
CA GLU A 696 -1.82 -29.60 -11.40
C GLU A 696 -2.80 -29.34 -12.54
N LEU A 697 -2.29 -29.37 -13.77
CA LEU A 697 -3.09 -29.26 -15.01
C LEU A 697 -4.32 -30.18 -15.01
N SER A 698 -4.16 -31.42 -14.58
CA SER A 698 -5.24 -32.43 -14.52
C SER A 698 -6.29 -32.13 -13.45
N SER A 699 -6.11 -31.09 -12.63
CA SER A 699 -7.10 -30.64 -11.65
C SER A 699 -8.06 -29.60 -12.22
N LEU A 700 -7.70 -28.93 -13.32
CA LEU A 700 -8.51 -27.87 -13.91
C LEU A 700 -9.87 -28.42 -14.39
N PRO A 701 -10.93 -27.59 -14.38
CA PRO A 701 -12.22 -28.00 -14.90
C PRO A 701 -12.16 -28.19 -16.43
N PRO A 702 -13.14 -28.88 -17.04
CA PRO A 702 -13.21 -29.04 -18.49
C PRO A 702 -13.30 -27.71 -19.23
N ASP A 703 -12.81 -27.64 -20.48
CA ASP A 703 -12.72 -26.41 -21.29
C ASP A 703 -14.04 -25.64 -21.38
N HIS A 704 -15.18 -26.31 -21.53
CA HIS A 704 -16.49 -25.64 -21.58
C HIS A 704 -16.86 -24.91 -20.28
N VAL A 705 -16.34 -25.36 -19.12
CA VAL A 705 -16.48 -24.67 -17.84
C VAL A 705 -15.50 -23.51 -17.74
N ILE A 706 -14.28 -23.68 -18.26
CA ILE A 706 -13.30 -22.60 -18.35
C ILE A 706 -13.87 -21.46 -19.20
N ASP A 707 -14.47 -21.77 -20.36
CA ASP A 707 -15.08 -20.80 -21.29
C ASP A 707 -16.24 -19.98 -20.68
N MET A 708 -16.93 -20.49 -19.66
CA MET A 708 -17.93 -19.70 -18.92
C MET A 708 -17.29 -18.57 -18.08
N HIS A 709 -15.97 -18.62 -17.86
CA HIS A 709 -15.28 -17.78 -16.88
C HIS A 709 -14.12 -17.00 -17.48
N THR A 710 -13.50 -17.49 -18.55
CA THR A 710 -12.41 -16.85 -19.29
C THR A 710 -12.18 -17.58 -20.62
N ASN A 711 -11.33 -17.08 -21.50
CA ASN A 711 -11.06 -17.75 -22.77
C ASN A 711 -10.29 -19.07 -22.53
N ALA A 712 -10.89 -20.23 -22.80
CA ALA A 712 -10.29 -21.53 -22.51
C ALA A 712 -9.06 -21.85 -23.37
N GLN A 713 -9.03 -21.38 -24.62
CA GLN A 713 -7.86 -21.55 -25.48
C GLN A 713 -6.67 -20.77 -24.94
N GLU A 714 -6.88 -19.50 -24.58
CA GLU A 714 -5.87 -18.65 -23.98
C GLU A 714 -5.40 -19.21 -22.64
N PHE A 715 -6.34 -19.61 -21.78
CA PHE A 715 -6.04 -20.19 -20.47
C PHE A 715 -5.20 -21.46 -20.63
N SER A 716 -5.60 -22.36 -21.51
CA SER A 716 -4.86 -23.58 -21.84
C SER A 716 -3.47 -23.28 -22.40
N ALA A 717 -3.34 -22.31 -23.31
CA ALA A 717 -2.04 -21.86 -23.82
C ALA A 717 -1.15 -21.35 -22.68
N LEU A 718 -1.68 -20.56 -21.73
CA LEU A 718 -0.94 -20.06 -20.55
C LEU A 718 -0.46 -21.18 -19.62
N THR A 719 -1.20 -22.28 -19.56
CA THR A 719 -0.77 -23.45 -18.79
C THR A 719 0.40 -24.19 -19.44
N ARG A 720 0.40 -24.29 -20.78
CA ARG A 720 1.47 -24.91 -21.58
C ARG A 720 2.71 -24.03 -21.70
N LEU A 721 2.49 -22.71 -21.69
CA LEU A 721 3.52 -21.68 -21.74
C LEU A 721 4.58 -21.88 -20.66
N GLY A 722 4.25 -22.44 -19.48
CA GLY A 722 5.27 -22.83 -18.50
C GLY A 722 6.17 -21.66 -18.06
N GLN A 723 7.43 -21.63 -18.53
CA GLN A 723 8.38 -20.52 -18.33
C GLN A 723 8.43 -19.50 -19.49
N ARG A 724 7.77 -19.76 -20.62
CA ARG A 724 7.77 -18.88 -21.79
C ARG A 724 7.09 -17.53 -21.48
N GLU A 725 7.66 -16.45 -21.99
CA GLU A 725 7.19 -15.08 -21.80
C GLU A 725 6.27 -14.64 -22.95
N MET A 726 5.58 -13.50 -22.80
CA MET A 726 4.79 -12.93 -23.91
C MET A 726 5.68 -11.94 -24.66
N LEU A 727 5.70 -12.01 -25.99
CA LEU A 727 6.34 -11.03 -26.85
C LEU A 727 5.28 -10.29 -27.66
N ARG A 728 5.14 -8.99 -27.40
CA ARG A 728 4.17 -8.13 -28.08
C ARG A 728 4.78 -7.64 -29.40
N VAL A 729 4.22 -8.08 -30.53
CA VAL A 729 4.64 -7.65 -31.87
C VAL A 729 3.67 -6.58 -32.35
N GLY A 730 4.14 -5.33 -32.40
CA GLY A 730 3.39 -4.19 -32.92
C GLY A 730 3.49 -4.09 -34.42
N ILE A 731 2.36 -3.93 -35.11
CA ILE A 731 2.32 -3.81 -36.57
C ILE A 731 2.05 -2.36 -36.97
N SER A 732 2.75 -1.89 -38.00
CA SER A 732 2.40 -0.64 -38.69
C SER A 732 2.83 -0.70 -40.16
N GLY A 733 2.04 -0.16 -41.09
CA GLY A 733 2.45 -0.15 -42.48
C GLY A 733 1.53 0.63 -43.42
N HIS A 734 1.77 0.48 -44.72
CA HIS A 734 0.95 1.12 -45.75
C HIS A 734 -0.43 0.45 -45.86
N MET A 735 -1.47 1.28 -45.89
CA MET A 735 -2.86 0.79 -46.01
C MET A 735 -3.19 0.21 -47.40
N ALA A 736 -2.40 0.57 -48.42
CA ALA A 736 -2.53 0.08 -49.78
C ALA A 736 -1.15 -0.37 -50.26
N LEU A 737 -0.98 -1.69 -50.41
CA LEU A 737 0.23 -2.31 -50.94
C LEU A 737 0.05 -2.59 -52.43
N ASP A 738 1.16 -2.65 -53.16
CA ASP A 738 1.16 -3.01 -54.58
C ASP A 738 0.85 -4.50 -54.76
N GLU A 739 -0.22 -4.81 -55.51
CA GLU A 739 -0.71 -6.18 -55.72
C GLU A 739 0.29 -7.03 -56.52
N GLU A 740 1.09 -6.43 -57.40
CA GLU A 740 2.09 -7.15 -58.21
C GLU A 740 3.23 -7.72 -57.36
N HIS A 741 3.55 -7.08 -56.24
CA HIS A 741 4.66 -7.44 -55.35
C HIS A 741 4.20 -8.10 -54.03
N LEU A 742 2.92 -8.43 -53.88
CA LEU A 742 2.38 -8.99 -52.62
C LEU A 742 3.08 -10.28 -52.17
N ASN A 743 3.45 -11.16 -53.10
CA ASN A 743 4.15 -12.40 -52.76
C ASN A 743 5.54 -12.15 -52.18
N GLU A 744 6.30 -11.21 -52.76
CA GLU A 744 7.64 -10.82 -52.28
C GLU A 744 7.54 -10.17 -50.90
N ILE A 745 6.57 -9.28 -50.71
CA ILE A 745 6.31 -8.64 -49.41
C ILE A 745 5.91 -9.70 -48.37
N TYR A 746 5.06 -10.67 -48.72
CA TYR A 746 4.67 -11.75 -47.81
C TYR A 746 5.87 -12.62 -47.39
N GLN A 747 6.77 -12.95 -48.32
CA GLN A 747 8.01 -13.67 -47.99
C GLN A 747 8.90 -12.87 -47.05
N GLY A 748 9.06 -11.56 -47.28
CA GLY A 748 9.79 -10.67 -46.38
C GLY A 748 9.17 -10.59 -44.98
N VAL A 749 7.84 -10.61 -44.89
CA VAL A 749 7.11 -10.68 -43.62
C VAL A 749 7.38 -12.00 -42.89
N GLU A 750 7.31 -13.14 -43.58
CA GLU A 750 7.63 -14.45 -42.96
C GLU A 750 9.09 -14.51 -42.49
N GLN A 751 10.04 -13.96 -43.24
CA GLN A 751 11.44 -13.84 -42.83
C GLN A 751 11.58 -12.98 -41.57
N ALA A 752 10.92 -11.82 -41.53
CA ALA A 752 10.92 -10.96 -40.34
C ALA A 752 10.33 -11.63 -39.11
N ILE A 753 9.26 -12.41 -39.28
CA ILE A 753 8.67 -13.18 -38.18
C ILE A 753 9.65 -14.27 -37.71
N ALA A 754 10.27 -15.01 -38.62
CA ALA A 754 11.24 -16.03 -38.27
C ALA A 754 12.46 -15.45 -37.52
N PHE A 755 12.95 -14.29 -37.96
CA PHE A 755 14.01 -13.56 -37.25
C PHE A 755 13.57 -13.16 -35.84
N ILE A 756 12.36 -12.61 -35.68
CA ILE A 756 11.81 -12.28 -34.35
C ILE A 756 11.73 -13.54 -33.46
N GLU A 757 11.25 -14.66 -34.00
CA GLU A 757 11.17 -15.94 -33.27
C GLU A 757 12.56 -16.46 -32.87
N GLU A 758 13.59 -16.27 -33.70
CA GLU A 758 14.98 -16.64 -33.38
C GLU A 758 15.57 -15.77 -32.27
N GLN A 759 15.30 -14.46 -32.28
CA GLN A 759 15.75 -13.54 -31.24
C GLN A 759 15.01 -13.76 -29.90
N PHE A 760 13.79 -14.31 -29.95
CA PHE A 760 12.93 -14.54 -28.79
C PHE A 760 12.38 -15.99 -28.74
N PRO A 761 13.25 -17.02 -28.63
CA PRO A 761 12.88 -18.42 -28.85
C PRO A 761 11.98 -19.01 -27.75
N ASN A 762 11.85 -18.32 -26.61
CA ASN A 762 11.04 -18.74 -25.48
C ASN A 762 9.84 -17.82 -25.24
N HIS A 763 9.33 -17.15 -26.27
CA HIS A 763 8.18 -16.25 -26.17
C HIS A 763 7.01 -16.69 -27.05
N SER A 764 5.78 -16.48 -26.58
CA SER A 764 4.58 -16.56 -27.44
C SER A 764 4.21 -15.18 -27.95
N LEU A 765 3.74 -15.12 -29.20
CA LEU A 765 3.50 -13.87 -29.92
C LEU A 765 2.12 -13.28 -29.58
N THR A 766 2.11 -12.01 -29.15
CA THR A 766 0.89 -11.21 -29.02
C THR A 766 0.92 -10.08 -30.03
N VAL A 767 0.04 -10.14 -31.02
CA VAL A 767 -0.05 -9.19 -32.13
C VAL A 767 -0.84 -7.95 -31.71
N PHE A 768 -0.22 -6.78 -31.83
CA PHE A 768 -0.87 -5.49 -31.67
C PHE A 768 -1.08 -4.89 -33.04
N SER A 769 -2.33 -4.77 -33.47
CA SER A 769 -2.66 -4.29 -34.82
C SER A 769 -3.92 -3.42 -34.80
N PRO A 770 -3.96 -2.31 -35.56
CA PRO A 770 -5.21 -1.60 -35.79
C PRO A 770 -6.12 -2.34 -36.79
N LEU A 771 -5.63 -3.43 -37.42
CA LEU A 771 -6.34 -4.18 -38.45
C LEU A 771 -6.75 -3.32 -39.67
N ALA A 772 -5.98 -2.27 -39.95
CA ALA A 772 -6.13 -1.47 -41.16
C ALA A 772 -5.94 -2.35 -42.41
N ALA A 773 -6.51 -1.95 -43.55
CA ALA A 773 -6.30 -2.68 -44.80
C ALA A 773 -4.80 -2.68 -45.19
N GLY A 774 -4.38 -3.62 -46.05
CA GLY A 774 -2.99 -3.67 -46.53
C GLY A 774 -2.02 -4.34 -45.56
N ALA A 775 -0.92 -3.65 -45.22
CA ALA A 775 0.19 -4.17 -44.43
C ALA A 775 -0.25 -4.78 -43.09
N ASP A 776 -1.13 -4.10 -42.37
CA ASP A 776 -1.51 -4.46 -41.01
C ASP A 776 -2.19 -5.83 -40.96
N ARG A 777 -3.10 -6.11 -41.89
CA ARG A 777 -3.75 -7.43 -42.03
C ARG A 777 -2.84 -8.48 -42.63
N LEU A 778 -1.94 -8.12 -43.56
CA LEU A 778 -0.96 -9.05 -44.13
C LEU A 778 -0.05 -9.63 -43.05
N ALA A 779 0.59 -8.75 -42.26
CA ALA A 779 1.43 -9.16 -41.13
C ALA A 779 0.63 -9.89 -40.06
N ALA A 780 -0.57 -9.41 -39.73
CA ALA A 780 -1.37 -10.05 -38.70
C ALA A 780 -1.77 -11.48 -39.11
N ARG A 781 -2.09 -11.74 -40.39
CA ARG A 781 -2.39 -13.11 -40.89
C ARG A 781 -1.19 -14.04 -40.68
N ALA A 782 0.00 -13.60 -41.06
CA ALA A 782 1.23 -14.36 -40.92
C ALA A 782 1.56 -14.67 -39.44
N LEU A 783 1.52 -13.64 -38.58
CA LEU A 783 1.77 -13.78 -37.15
C LEU A 783 0.72 -14.67 -36.45
N LEU A 784 -0.55 -14.54 -36.82
CA LEU A 784 -1.64 -15.33 -36.23
C LEU A 784 -1.74 -16.76 -36.75
N ALA A 785 -0.95 -17.14 -37.76
CA ALA A 785 -0.77 -18.52 -38.18
C ALA A 785 0.16 -19.30 -37.25
N ARG A 786 0.94 -18.60 -36.39
CA ARG A 786 1.80 -19.23 -35.38
C ARG A 786 0.95 -19.81 -34.24
N GLU A 787 1.36 -20.96 -33.71
CA GLU A 787 0.66 -21.62 -32.60
C GLU A 787 0.68 -20.73 -31.34
N ASP A 788 -0.40 -20.74 -30.57
CA ASP A 788 -0.57 -19.94 -29.35
C ASP A 788 -0.46 -18.41 -29.53
N SER A 789 -0.48 -17.91 -30.77
CA SER A 789 -0.47 -16.48 -31.08
C SER A 789 -1.79 -15.80 -30.72
N ARG A 790 -1.69 -14.53 -30.33
CA ARG A 790 -2.80 -13.75 -29.77
C ARG A 790 -2.98 -12.46 -30.54
N LEU A 791 -4.20 -11.92 -30.57
CA LEU A 791 -4.48 -10.62 -31.19
C LEU A 791 -5.06 -9.64 -30.16
N ILE A 792 -4.46 -8.46 -30.09
CA ILE A 792 -4.99 -7.26 -29.45
C ILE A 792 -5.26 -6.24 -30.56
N ALA A 793 -6.54 -5.97 -30.83
CA ALA A 793 -6.97 -5.04 -31.85
C ALA A 793 -6.99 -3.61 -31.29
N VAL A 794 -6.14 -2.72 -31.81
CA VAL A 794 -6.03 -1.32 -31.34
C VAL A 794 -6.72 -0.39 -32.34
N LEU A 795 -8.03 -0.20 -32.17
CA LEU A 795 -8.86 0.54 -33.11
C LEU A 795 -8.64 2.06 -32.95
N ALA A 796 -8.39 2.73 -34.08
CA ALA A 796 -8.15 4.17 -34.09
C ALA A 796 -9.35 4.99 -33.60
N VAL A 797 -10.57 4.50 -33.81
CA VAL A 797 -11.83 5.08 -33.30
C VAL A 797 -12.76 3.94 -32.87
N PRO A 798 -13.93 4.22 -32.26
CA PRO A 798 -14.88 3.18 -31.87
C PRO A 798 -15.26 2.25 -33.03
N ARG A 799 -15.45 0.96 -32.72
CA ARG A 799 -15.71 -0.13 -33.68
C ARG A 799 -16.76 0.23 -34.73
N GLU A 800 -17.87 0.82 -34.30
CA GLU A 800 -19.00 1.18 -35.17
C GLU A 800 -18.65 2.25 -36.21
N GLN A 801 -17.67 3.11 -35.91
CA GLN A 801 -17.16 4.10 -36.87
C GLN A 801 -15.98 3.56 -37.66
N TYR A 802 -15.19 2.65 -37.07
CA TYR A 802 -13.99 2.12 -37.71
C TYR A 802 -14.30 1.26 -38.92
N ILE A 803 -15.42 0.54 -38.88
CA ILE A 803 -15.84 -0.35 -39.97
C ILE A 803 -16.09 0.39 -41.29
N ASP A 804 -16.47 1.67 -41.23
CA ASP A 804 -16.77 2.48 -42.42
C ASP A 804 -15.52 2.88 -43.22
N ASP A 805 -14.32 2.75 -42.63
CA ASP A 805 -13.06 2.94 -43.35
C ASP A 805 -12.78 1.81 -44.37
N PHE A 806 -13.50 0.68 -44.26
CA PHE A 806 -13.28 -0.49 -45.07
C PHE A 806 -14.28 -0.64 -46.21
N GLY A 807 -15.22 0.28 -46.40
CA GLY A 807 -16.26 0.23 -47.43
C GLY A 807 -17.62 0.70 -46.90
N THR A 808 -18.53 1.03 -47.81
CA THR A 808 -19.84 1.62 -47.46
C THR A 808 -20.98 0.61 -47.38
N SER A 809 -20.76 -0.64 -47.81
CA SER A 809 -21.79 -1.69 -47.85
C SER A 809 -21.19 -3.07 -47.60
N ASP A 810 -22.01 -3.98 -47.07
CA ASP A 810 -21.69 -5.42 -46.94
C ASP A 810 -22.14 -6.22 -48.19
N ASP A 811 -22.71 -5.53 -49.19
CA ASP A 811 -23.16 -6.15 -50.44
C ASP A 811 -22.01 -6.33 -51.42
N TYR A 812 -21.61 -7.59 -51.62
CA TYR A 812 -20.57 -8.00 -52.56
C TYR A 812 -20.85 -7.62 -54.01
N GLN A 813 -22.10 -7.36 -54.40
CA GLN A 813 -22.44 -6.92 -55.75
C GLN A 813 -22.18 -5.42 -55.95
N LEU A 814 -22.24 -4.63 -54.88
CA LEU A 814 -22.04 -3.18 -54.91
C LEU A 814 -20.58 -2.79 -54.68
N ASP A 815 -19.92 -3.45 -53.71
CA ASP A 815 -18.51 -3.23 -53.40
C ASP A 815 -17.89 -4.54 -52.89
N TYR A 816 -17.44 -5.38 -53.82
CA TYR A 816 -16.84 -6.67 -53.48
C TYR A 816 -15.65 -6.51 -52.50
N ARG A 817 -14.76 -5.54 -52.77
CA ARG A 817 -13.53 -5.35 -51.98
C ARG A 817 -13.87 -4.79 -50.60
N GLY A 818 -14.81 -3.86 -50.52
CA GLY A 818 -15.21 -3.29 -49.24
C GLY A 818 -16.02 -4.26 -48.38
N ALA A 819 -16.93 -5.03 -48.98
CA ALA A 819 -17.67 -6.08 -48.29
C ALA A 819 -16.74 -7.14 -47.70
N ASP A 820 -15.72 -7.58 -48.46
CA ASP A 820 -14.70 -8.52 -48.00
C ASP A 820 -13.89 -7.96 -46.82
N LEU A 821 -13.40 -6.72 -46.94
CA LEU A 821 -12.64 -6.07 -45.87
C LEU A 821 -13.47 -5.87 -44.58
N ARG A 822 -14.76 -5.58 -44.70
CA ARG A 822 -15.69 -5.45 -43.56
C ARG A 822 -15.98 -6.80 -42.92
N GLN A 823 -16.22 -7.84 -43.72
CA GLN A 823 -16.47 -9.19 -43.21
C GLN A 823 -15.24 -9.75 -42.49
N GLU A 824 -14.05 -9.61 -43.10
CA GLU A 824 -12.80 -10.01 -42.47
C GLU A 824 -12.59 -9.25 -41.15
N PHE A 825 -12.76 -7.92 -41.14
CA PHE A 825 -12.60 -7.13 -39.92
C PHE A 825 -13.51 -7.63 -38.78
N ARG A 826 -14.79 -7.89 -39.06
CA ARG A 826 -15.72 -8.45 -38.07
C ARG A 826 -15.27 -9.83 -37.60
N TYR A 827 -14.89 -10.71 -38.52
CA TYR A 827 -14.41 -12.04 -38.17
C TYR A 827 -13.23 -11.97 -37.21
N TRP A 828 -12.26 -11.10 -37.49
CA TRP A 828 -11.09 -10.92 -36.65
C TRP A 828 -11.45 -10.40 -35.27
N LEU A 829 -12.31 -9.39 -35.17
CA LEU A 829 -12.76 -8.87 -33.88
C LEU A 829 -13.56 -9.88 -33.06
N GLU A 830 -14.39 -10.69 -33.71
CA GLU A 830 -15.31 -11.62 -33.03
C GLU A 830 -14.66 -12.96 -32.68
N ASN A 831 -13.72 -13.43 -33.51
CA ASN A 831 -13.21 -14.81 -33.43
C ASN A 831 -11.69 -14.89 -33.18
N ARG A 832 -10.92 -13.81 -33.37
CA ARG A 832 -9.45 -13.83 -33.21
C ARG A 832 -8.95 -12.85 -32.16
N ALA A 833 -9.56 -11.67 -32.03
CA ALA A 833 -9.16 -10.65 -31.07
C ALA A 833 -9.50 -11.10 -29.64
N GLN A 834 -8.47 -11.17 -28.80
CA GLN A 834 -8.63 -11.42 -27.37
C GLN A 834 -9.00 -10.14 -26.62
N GLU A 835 -8.56 -9.00 -27.15
CA GLU A 835 -8.86 -7.68 -26.61
C GLU A 835 -9.06 -6.68 -27.76
N ILE A 836 -9.98 -5.74 -27.54
CA ILE A 836 -10.22 -4.61 -28.43
C ILE A 836 -10.01 -3.33 -27.62
N ILE A 837 -9.01 -2.55 -28.01
CA ILE A 837 -8.67 -1.26 -27.43
C ILE A 837 -9.17 -0.18 -28.39
N GLU A 838 -10.17 0.60 -27.96
CA GLU A 838 -10.67 1.73 -28.74
C GLU A 838 -9.99 3.02 -28.28
N MET A 839 -9.28 3.69 -29.18
CA MET A 839 -8.61 4.95 -28.87
C MET A 839 -9.64 6.08 -28.66
N PRO A 840 -9.38 7.03 -27.74
CA PRO A 840 -10.28 8.16 -27.52
C PRO A 840 -10.48 9.00 -28.79
N PRO A 841 -11.69 9.56 -29.01
CA PRO A 841 -11.98 10.35 -30.20
C PRO A 841 -11.01 11.53 -30.38
N THR A 842 -10.63 11.80 -31.63
CA THR A 842 -9.78 12.92 -32.04
C THR A 842 -10.51 13.84 -33.00
N ALA A 843 -9.97 15.04 -33.22
CA ALA A 843 -10.56 16.01 -34.16
C ALA A 843 -10.50 15.55 -35.62
N THR A 844 -9.50 14.73 -35.99
CA THR A 844 -9.33 14.22 -37.36
C THR A 844 -9.05 12.72 -37.37
N ARG A 845 -9.42 12.06 -38.48
CA ARG A 845 -9.17 10.63 -38.72
C ARG A 845 -7.67 10.32 -38.75
N GLU A 846 -6.89 11.18 -39.39
CA GLU A 846 -5.43 11.07 -39.46
C GLU A 846 -4.77 11.05 -38.07
N GLU A 847 -5.19 11.94 -37.18
CA GLU A 847 -4.70 11.97 -35.79
C GLU A 847 -5.12 10.72 -35.00
N ALA A 848 -6.30 10.16 -35.29
CA ALA A 848 -6.76 8.92 -34.68
C ALA A 848 -5.82 7.74 -35.00
N TYR A 849 -5.50 7.57 -36.28
CA TYR A 849 -4.57 6.53 -36.75
C TYR A 849 -3.16 6.72 -36.19
N LEU A 850 -2.68 7.96 -36.14
CA LEU A 850 -1.37 8.26 -35.57
C LEU A 850 -1.31 7.94 -34.07
N ARG A 851 -2.35 8.27 -33.30
CA ARG A 851 -2.44 7.93 -31.88
C ARG A 851 -2.49 6.42 -31.64
N ALA A 852 -3.24 5.68 -32.45
CA ALA A 852 -3.23 4.23 -32.39
C ALA A 852 -1.84 3.67 -32.69
N GLY A 853 -1.18 4.17 -33.73
CA GLY A 853 0.20 3.78 -34.07
C GLY A 853 1.22 4.09 -32.96
N TYR A 854 1.15 5.28 -32.34
CA TYR A 854 1.99 5.61 -31.18
C TYR A 854 1.71 4.72 -29.99
N PHE A 855 0.44 4.43 -29.71
CA PHE A 855 0.07 3.47 -28.67
C PHE A 855 0.70 2.10 -28.93
N ILE A 856 0.61 1.58 -30.16
CA ILE A 856 1.22 0.30 -30.53
C ILE A 856 2.75 0.34 -30.37
N ALA A 857 3.42 1.39 -30.85
CA ALA A 857 4.87 1.55 -30.72
C ALA A 857 5.33 1.61 -29.26
N GLU A 858 4.56 2.27 -28.39
CA GLU A 858 4.87 2.43 -26.97
C GLU A 858 4.56 1.16 -26.15
N ASN A 859 3.62 0.32 -26.59
CA ASN A 859 3.13 -0.83 -25.83
C ASN A 859 3.49 -2.21 -26.43
N SER A 860 4.13 -2.27 -27.60
CA SER A 860 4.75 -3.48 -28.15
C SER A 860 6.16 -3.69 -27.60
N ASP A 861 6.72 -4.88 -27.74
CA ASP A 861 8.11 -5.21 -27.43
C ASP A 861 9.01 -5.02 -28.66
N VAL A 862 8.52 -5.44 -29.83
CA VAL A 862 9.16 -5.31 -31.16
C VAL A 862 8.14 -4.77 -32.16
N MET A 863 8.60 -3.94 -33.09
CA MET A 863 7.79 -3.44 -34.20
C MET A 863 8.09 -4.21 -35.49
N LEU A 864 7.05 -4.69 -36.16
CA LEU A 864 7.11 -5.16 -37.55
C LEU A 864 6.49 -4.09 -38.45
N VAL A 865 7.31 -3.47 -39.30
CA VAL A 865 6.89 -2.33 -40.12
C VAL A 865 7.01 -2.65 -41.60
N ILE A 866 5.92 -2.47 -42.35
CA ILE A 866 5.88 -2.77 -43.80
C ILE A 866 5.57 -1.48 -44.57
N TRP A 867 6.60 -0.84 -45.10
CA TRP A 867 6.47 0.48 -45.75
C TRP A 867 7.68 0.87 -46.60
N ASP A 868 7.67 2.09 -47.13
CA ASP A 868 8.62 2.55 -48.15
C ASP A 868 9.88 3.23 -47.60
N GLY A 869 9.99 3.40 -46.29
CA GLY A 869 11.13 4.04 -45.62
C GLY A 869 11.25 5.56 -45.83
N ASN A 870 10.31 6.22 -46.51
CA ASN A 870 10.40 7.65 -46.82
C ASN A 870 9.98 8.53 -45.62
N PRO A 871 10.50 9.77 -45.46
CA PRO A 871 10.03 10.67 -44.40
C PRO A 871 8.54 11.04 -44.56
N ALA A 872 7.88 11.40 -43.45
CA ALA A 872 6.46 11.72 -43.43
C ALA A 872 6.11 12.87 -44.41
N ARG A 873 5.32 12.59 -45.45
CA ARG A 873 4.77 13.60 -46.37
C ARG A 873 3.39 14.06 -45.89
N GLY A 874 3.35 14.80 -44.79
CA GLY A 874 2.10 15.24 -44.13
C GLY A 874 1.97 14.74 -42.68
N GLY A 875 1.05 15.34 -41.92
CA GLY A 875 0.99 15.26 -40.46
C GLY A 875 0.73 13.87 -39.83
N ALA A 876 0.39 12.84 -40.60
CA ALA A 876 0.12 11.49 -40.10
C ALA A 876 0.64 10.39 -41.04
N GLY A 877 1.06 9.23 -40.49
CA GLY A 877 1.49 8.05 -41.25
C GLY A 877 2.53 7.18 -40.54
N THR A 878 2.84 6.02 -41.13
CA THR A 878 3.79 5.00 -40.64
C THR A 878 5.16 5.58 -40.31
N ALA A 879 5.65 6.56 -41.10
CA ALA A 879 6.90 7.27 -40.86
C ALA A 879 7.02 7.85 -39.45
N ARG A 880 5.97 8.50 -38.96
CA ARG A 880 5.96 9.12 -37.62
C ARG A 880 5.95 8.06 -36.52
N VAL A 881 5.26 6.94 -36.75
CA VAL A 881 5.24 5.80 -35.82
C VAL A 881 6.65 5.19 -35.71
N VAL A 882 7.35 5.04 -36.83
CA VAL A 882 8.76 4.59 -36.87
C VAL A 882 9.67 5.59 -36.17
N GLU A 883 9.54 6.89 -36.44
CA GLU A 883 10.30 7.94 -35.73
C GLU A 883 10.06 7.90 -34.22
N ARG A 884 8.81 7.68 -33.79
CA ARG A 884 8.48 7.50 -32.38
C ARG A 884 9.20 6.28 -31.84
N ALA A 885 9.05 5.12 -32.48
CA ALA A 885 9.70 3.86 -32.11
C ALA A 885 11.24 3.98 -32.03
N LEU A 886 11.87 4.70 -32.94
CA LEU A 886 13.32 4.95 -32.90
C LEU A 886 13.73 5.87 -31.75
N LYS A 887 12.97 6.94 -31.47
CA LYS A 887 13.23 7.86 -30.33
C LYS A 887 13.15 7.17 -28.96
N ILE A 888 12.50 6.03 -28.95
CA ILE A 888 12.26 5.22 -27.78
C ILE A 888 12.95 3.85 -27.95
N ASP A 889 14.11 3.80 -28.64
CA ASP A 889 15.01 2.65 -28.76
C ASP A 889 14.32 1.28 -28.98
N LYS A 890 13.20 1.27 -29.71
CA LYS A 890 12.37 0.08 -29.95
C LYS A 890 13.09 -0.82 -30.96
N PRO A 891 13.18 -2.15 -30.73
CA PRO A 891 13.54 -3.09 -31.79
C PRO A 891 12.55 -3.00 -32.97
N ILE A 892 13.06 -2.86 -34.19
CA ILE A 892 12.22 -2.76 -35.40
C ILE A 892 12.73 -3.71 -36.47
N CYS A 893 11.84 -4.58 -36.98
CA CYS A 893 12.00 -5.28 -38.25
C CYS A 893 11.23 -4.50 -39.32
N HIS A 894 11.92 -4.14 -40.40
CA HIS A 894 11.39 -3.35 -41.50
C HIS A 894 11.40 -4.18 -42.78
N VAL A 895 10.23 -4.33 -43.40
CA VAL A 895 10.05 -4.94 -44.73
C VAL A 895 9.72 -3.84 -45.72
N TRP A 896 10.54 -3.72 -46.77
CA TRP A 896 10.36 -2.70 -47.81
C TRP A 896 9.12 -2.98 -48.66
N ALA A 897 8.23 -1.99 -48.75
CA ALA A 897 7.02 -2.05 -49.58
C ALA A 897 6.60 -0.65 -50.07
N SER A 898 6.40 -0.52 -51.37
CA SER A 898 5.78 0.65 -52.01
C SER A 898 4.34 0.87 -51.57
N ASN A 899 3.89 2.12 -51.56
CA ASN A 899 2.48 2.43 -51.41
C ASN A 899 1.78 2.42 -52.78
N TYR A 900 0.51 1.96 -52.80
CA TYR A 900 -0.32 1.95 -54.00
C TYR A 900 -1.52 2.90 -53.87
N LYS A 901 -1.26 4.21 -53.88
CA LYS A 901 -2.32 5.23 -53.85
C LYS A 901 -3.04 5.35 -55.21
N THR A 902 -4.32 5.72 -55.17
CA THR A 902 -5.15 5.91 -56.37
C THR A 902 -4.64 7.04 -57.28
N ASP A 903 -4.15 8.13 -56.70
CA ASP A 903 -3.47 9.20 -57.43
C ASP A 903 -1.97 8.84 -57.61
N PRO A 904 -1.49 8.64 -58.86
CA PRO A 904 -0.11 8.25 -59.14
C PRO A 904 0.95 9.22 -58.58
N ARG A 905 0.61 10.49 -58.35
CA ARG A 905 1.55 11.50 -57.83
C ARG A 905 1.99 11.23 -56.39
N TYR A 906 1.23 10.43 -55.65
CA TYR A 906 1.52 10.08 -54.26
C TYR A 906 2.02 8.64 -54.10
N ARG A 907 2.16 7.90 -55.21
CA ARG A 907 2.77 6.56 -55.20
C ARG A 907 4.25 6.65 -54.85
N THR A 908 4.73 5.62 -54.19
CA THR A 908 6.16 5.41 -53.94
C THR A 908 6.61 4.15 -54.65
N ASP A 909 7.90 4.08 -54.96
CA ASP A 909 8.52 2.93 -55.60
C ASP A 909 9.82 2.62 -54.88
N VAL A 910 9.92 1.43 -54.30
CA VAL A 910 11.13 0.93 -53.63
C VAL A 910 11.99 0.06 -54.54
N GLY A 911 11.56 -0.18 -55.79
CA GLY A 911 12.26 -0.96 -56.81
C GLY A 911 12.53 -2.40 -56.36
N GLU A 912 13.74 -2.90 -56.66
CA GLU A 912 14.18 -4.26 -56.32
C GLU A 912 14.26 -4.55 -54.80
N LYS A 913 13.96 -3.57 -53.95
CA LYS A 913 13.92 -3.75 -52.50
C LYS A 913 12.62 -4.39 -52.01
N HIS A 914 11.58 -4.48 -52.83
CA HIS A 914 10.32 -5.11 -52.42
C HIS A 914 10.55 -6.45 -51.70
N GLY A 915 9.99 -6.58 -50.50
CA GLY A 915 10.14 -7.80 -49.69
C GLY A 915 11.48 -7.97 -48.98
N ARG A 916 12.51 -7.16 -49.24
CA ARG A 916 13.77 -7.22 -48.48
C ARG A 916 13.54 -6.76 -47.04
N MET A 917 14.23 -7.39 -46.10
CA MET A 917 14.17 -7.07 -44.68
C MET A 917 15.43 -6.30 -44.23
N ARG A 918 15.24 -5.39 -43.28
CA ARG A 918 16.32 -4.85 -42.44
C ARG A 918 15.84 -4.70 -41.00
N TYR A 919 16.75 -4.64 -40.04
CA TYR A 919 16.39 -4.51 -38.62
C TYR A 919 17.31 -3.53 -37.88
N ILE A 920 16.89 -3.12 -36.68
CA ILE A 920 17.62 -2.18 -35.81
C ILE A 920 17.24 -2.39 -34.34
N ASN A 921 18.16 -2.05 -33.43
CA ASN A 921 17.96 -2.05 -31.97
C ASN A 921 17.68 -3.43 -31.35
N PHE A 922 18.20 -4.53 -31.92
CA PHE A 922 18.19 -5.85 -31.28
C PHE A 922 19.44 -6.06 -30.41
N GLU A 923 19.37 -6.96 -29.42
CA GLU A 923 20.50 -7.23 -28.51
C GLU A 923 21.76 -7.70 -29.26
N GLY A 924 22.93 -7.21 -28.85
CA GLY A 924 24.21 -7.55 -29.47
C GLY A 924 24.61 -6.71 -30.68
N GLN A 925 23.85 -5.66 -31.03
CA GLN A 925 24.10 -4.80 -32.20
C GLN A 925 24.57 -3.38 -31.81
N PRO A 926 25.27 -2.67 -32.72
CA PRO A 926 25.54 -1.24 -32.56
C PRO A 926 24.23 -0.45 -32.48
N ALA A 927 24.08 0.37 -31.44
CA ALA A 927 22.87 1.16 -31.24
C ALA A 927 22.66 2.17 -32.37
N GLY A 928 21.45 2.21 -32.94
CA GLY A 928 21.07 3.23 -33.93
C GLY A 928 21.45 2.94 -35.39
N GLU A 929 22.01 1.78 -35.71
CA GLU A 929 22.36 1.41 -37.09
C GLU A 929 21.44 0.32 -37.65
N TRP A 930 20.90 0.57 -38.85
CA TRP A 930 20.13 -0.45 -39.59
C TRP A 930 21.07 -1.50 -40.17
N GLN A 931 20.74 -2.76 -39.97
CA GLN A 931 21.41 -3.92 -40.56
C GLN A 931 20.50 -4.54 -41.61
N GLU A 932 21.03 -4.89 -42.77
CA GLU A 932 20.32 -5.62 -43.83
C GLU A 932 20.63 -7.12 -43.68
N ASP A 933 19.59 -7.95 -43.79
CA ASP A 933 19.68 -9.41 -43.72
C ASP A 933 19.84 -10.02 -45.12
#